data_AF-A0A2A9LKT3-F1
#
_entry.id   AF-A0A2A9LKT3-F1
#
_cell.length_a   1.000
_cell.length_b   1.000
_cell.length_c   1.000
_cell.angle_alpha   90.00
_cell.angle_beta   90.00
_cell.angle_gamma   90.00
#
_symmetry.space_group_name_H-M   'P 1'
#
loop_
_entity.id
_entity.type
_entity.pdbx_description
1 polymer ?
#
loop_
_entity_poly.entity_id
_entity_poly.type
_entity_poly.pdbx_seq_one_letter_code
_entity_poly.pdbx_strand_id
1 'polypeptide(L)'
;MDLVAALTGYGQATRHIQIDTAMPGAFVVERFHGREGISESFRFEIDVLSSEPFLDLAPLIGSAMRLRLATAAGERCWNGYVTHAAYAESDGEFTRYRLTMESWLALLQLRRNCLYFVDLDAEGICEQVFGDYPEAHRRYELVEPLRAFRLRGQYRETDLDFVFRQLSEAGLSFRIEHGQDAGNAPSGDHAVVVFDRHARLPDGSAIAFNAQDVGDPDGVITQFSDRRQLVSDRVVATSWKASELHALAGHAQQPANADAPLLPVREIYDGQRAGRFDTSGDAQRYAEQRLDALQLAKRIYRGGGTSRTLEIGHVHTLNDYLGGAVRFVPLSIEHEAVNNLGAQIGQLFGRGELEQGHYRNRFVAVPEGTPIVPPFRDRPTVSGVQTAIVVGEPGGRVSSTRDHQVRIQFPWMRGLAPLPGGLTDTASRSNPAGHAPGDQRSGILVRVAEQAAGPNFGHAFVPRVGAEVVVGFESGNIDAPVVLGQVYGGRVRPPFSAGEGSDANHSGSLTGLQTQTLDGQPGSRWVMDDAAGQLRHELNNSTAGTHLAQGYLIDQQGTMRGAYRGEGFELATQGWGVVRAGAGVLMSSTARQLGASTQLDVAERVEQLKDAAKTAQELDRAATGAQAVGLSANAAQTDFLKAIDPAQDGKYAGSAGGQSATKPNGTQRDGGDPVERFATPAVLMESPENIVVTTPDSAVSYAAKHVHVTSLGDAHVGAGATVAAATGDAASLYSVAGGLKAIAGEGPVSVEAHASTMEILADQTLRVTSTDERVDVLAQDAIVLQQGPNRITLKGGDIIVETPGQFAVKSGGHPFPGPRATSVKLPALPVLPQGDPCDFLVQALAASPAGRGAVASGVSAAGAAVTGAASSVAGAAVSGAGGAGVATRAFSYAPGQPLPAPSAPAPTAADAGRGPSLGYSTPPPVSSELDGMPKKGRAAQSGPCNLHVPAIKPERHTVNMGSADYYETDADGNPKLKDGQLNWLRFAAASGTYDIGYAPATATVTATVRIKVHLKDQYWINQGRVYMDPSTGKPFSVPYNSDGIRQDRIIRTVGRPGGLAAVSGFKKRIEEGLNRGNYSMQPKECPLGKACTCKVKVKLEVELVQTGAFHAEIDLFPQVTRANSKHWGEVQVVWDDQQQRYVPVSTQNAIAHESGHLFGWPDEYFIDAGTVFGKYINSRHLVDVTMAQLDDNWQRSTETNLMGRGMFKEKPEIPKHYMYGFRDWFNGKTGIDWEVLK
;
A
#
# COMPACT_ATOMS: atom_id res chain seq x y z
N MET A 1 29.85 62.77 78.28
CA MET A 1 28.48 62.84 77.73
C MET A 1 28.29 61.51 77.04
N ASP A 2 27.32 60.73 77.50
CA ASP A 2 27.25 59.28 77.31
C ASP A 2 26.76 58.94 75.89
N LEU A 3 27.66 58.51 75.00
CA LEU A 3 27.30 58.08 73.64
C LEU A 3 26.24 56.94 73.70
N VAL A 4 26.28 56.11 74.74
CA VAL A 4 25.32 55.03 75.00
C VAL A 4 23.90 55.58 75.27
N ALA A 5 23.77 56.78 75.82
CA ALA A 5 22.47 57.43 76.08
C ALA A 5 21.89 58.14 74.84
N ALA A 6 22.71 58.57 73.88
CA ALA A 6 22.20 58.94 72.56
C ALA A 6 21.66 57.70 71.82
N LEU A 7 22.20 56.52 72.15
CA LEU A 7 22.05 55.25 71.44
C LEU A 7 20.95 54.29 71.86
N THR A 8 20.56 54.35 73.12
CA THR A 8 19.33 53.70 73.60
C THR A 8 18.05 54.28 72.96
N GLY A 9 18.16 55.38 72.21
CA GLY A 9 17.07 56.04 71.46
C GLY A 9 17.05 55.81 69.94
N TYR A 10 17.74 54.82 69.38
CA TYR A 10 17.87 54.61 67.91
C TYR A 10 16.63 53.98 67.27
N GLY A 11 15.47 54.57 67.52
CA GLY A 11 14.29 54.36 66.70
C GLY A 11 14.44 55.03 65.33
N GLN A 12 13.82 54.46 64.31
CA GLN A 12 13.78 55.02 62.97
C GLN A 12 12.78 56.19 62.83
N ALA A 13 11.95 56.43 63.85
CA ALA A 13 10.77 57.30 63.79
C ALA A 13 11.03 58.79 63.47
N THR A 14 12.25 59.29 63.65
CA THR A 14 12.64 60.68 63.33
C THR A 14 13.61 60.78 62.15
N ARG A 15 13.79 59.68 61.40
CA ARG A 15 14.77 59.58 60.32
C ARG A 15 14.17 59.84 58.94
N HIS A 16 14.94 60.48 58.07
CA HIS A 16 14.57 60.74 56.67
C HIS A 16 14.57 59.46 55.84
N ILE A 17 15.39 58.48 56.22
CA ILE A 17 15.47 57.17 55.58
C ILE A 17 15.18 56.11 56.64
N GLN A 18 14.22 55.24 56.37
CA GLN A 18 13.79 54.17 57.26
C GLN A 18 13.80 52.82 56.52
N ILE A 19 13.90 51.73 57.27
CA ILE A 19 13.97 50.36 56.74
C ILE A 19 13.17 49.39 57.61
N ASP A 20 12.31 48.60 57.00
CA ASP A 20 11.56 47.55 57.66
C ASP A 20 12.06 46.18 57.15
N THR A 21 12.43 45.28 58.06
CA THR A 21 12.99 43.96 57.74
C THR A 21 12.32 42.87 58.59
N ALA A 22 12.66 41.60 58.32
CA ALA A 22 12.26 40.46 59.17
C ALA A 22 12.87 40.48 60.59
N MET A 23 13.78 41.42 60.89
CA MET A 23 14.35 41.66 62.22
C MET A 23 13.94 43.08 62.68
N PRO A 24 12.73 43.26 63.24
CA PRO A 24 12.18 44.57 63.54
C PRO A 24 13.07 45.36 64.51
N GLY A 25 13.41 46.59 64.16
CA GLY A 25 14.20 47.49 65.00
C GLY A 25 15.69 47.18 65.11
N ALA A 26 16.18 46.11 64.46
CA ALA A 26 17.58 45.71 64.53
C ALA A 26 18.53 46.64 63.75
N PHE A 27 18.01 47.46 62.83
CA PHE A 27 18.81 48.24 61.90
C PHE A 27 18.35 49.69 61.80
N VAL A 28 19.31 50.59 61.59
CA VAL A 28 19.09 51.98 61.17
C VAL A 28 19.87 52.24 59.89
N VAL A 29 19.25 52.85 58.88
CA VAL A 29 19.92 53.14 57.60
C VAL A 29 20.96 54.24 57.79
N GLU A 30 22.17 54.02 57.33
CA GLU A 30 23.21 55.04 57.21
C GLU A 30 23.14 55.73 55.85
N ARG A 31 23.13 54.91 54.79
CA ARG A 31 23.04 55.37 53.40
C ARG A 31 22.53 54.26 52.51
N PHE A 32 22.05 54.62 51.33
CA PHE A 32 21.81 53.65 50.27
C PHE A 32 22.26 54.19 48.92
N HIS A 33 22.63 53.25 48.04
CA HIS A 33 22.81 53.47 46.63
C HIS A 33 21.97 52.44 45.88
N GLY A 34 21.19 52.85 44.89
CA GLY A 34 20.39 51.90 44.13
C GLY A 34 20.09 52.34 42.72
N ARG A 35 19.74 51.36 41.89
CA ARG A 35 19.33 51.57 40.51
C ARG A 35 18.02 50.85 40.26
N GLU A 36 17.09 51.55 39.63
CA GLU A 36 15.87 51.00 39.06
C GLU A 36 15.81 51.34 37.56
N GLY A 37 15.12 50.53 36.77
CA GLY A 37 15.06 50.67 35.31
C GLY A 37 13.82 50.02 34.69
N ILE A 38 13.35 50.54 33.56
CA ILE A 38 12.40 49.83 32.70
C ILE A 38 13.11 48.60 32.13
N SER A 39 12.43 47.45 32.18
CA SER A 39 12.94 46.17 31.71
C SER A 39 14.21 45.69 32.44
N GLU A 40 14.43 46.17 33.66
CA GLU A 40 15.52 45.79 34.57
C GLU A 40 14.95 45.43 35.95
N SER A 41 15.56 44.49 36.66
CA SER A 41 15.31 44.38 38.11
C SER A 41 15.96 45.56 38.81
N PHE A 42 15.29 46.15 39.79
CA PHE A 42 15.96 47.10 40.67
C PHE A 42 16.96 46.39 41.59
N ARG A 43 17.96 47.14 42.05
CA ARG A 43 18.94 46.72 43.05
C ARG A 43 19.34 47.89 43.93
N PHE A 44 19.13 47.77 45.24
CA PHE A 44 19.57 48.75 46.24
C PHE A 44 20.57 48.12 47.19
N GLU A 45 21.74 48.73 47.32
CA GLU A 45 22.73 48.42 48.35
C GLU A 45 22.55 49.41 49.50
N ILE A 46 22.25 48.88 50.68
CA ILE A 46 21.85 49.65 51.86
C ILE A 46 22.85 49.35 52.97
N ASP A 47 23.60 50.37 53.37
CA ASP A 47 24.47 50.30 54.54
C ASP A 47 23.63 50.63 55.77
N VAL A 48 23.57 49.69 56.72
CA VAL A 48 22.80 49.80 57.96
C VAL A 48 23.69 49.64 59.18
N LEU A 49 23.30 50.29 60.27
CA LEU A 49 23.98 50.24 61.57
C LEU A 49 23.11 49.48 62.57
N SER A 50 23.76 48.69 63.43
CA SER A 50 23.15 48.02 64.59
C SER A 50 24.01 48.24 65.84
N SER A 51 23.35 48.38 66.98
CA SER A 51 23.99 48.37 68.31
C SER A 51 24.33 46.95 68.79
N GLU A 52 23.77 45.93 68.15
CA GLU A 52 24.06 44.53 68.45
C GLU A 52 25.18 44.02 67.53
N PRO A 53 26.34 43.65 68.08
CA PRO A 53 27.41 43.05 67.28
C PRO A 53 27.09 41.58 66.96
N PHE A 54 27.55 41.11 65.81
CA PHE A 54 27.45 39.71 65.38
C PHE A 54 26.02 39.15 65.26
N LEU A 55 25.05 39.98 64.83
CA LEU A 55 23.71 39.52 64.45
C LEU A 55 23.76 38.31 63.50
N ASP A 56 22.91 37.31 63.77
CA ASP A 56 22.65 36.24 62.81
C ASP A 56 21.83 36.80 61.64
N LEU A 57 22.46 36.87 60.46
CA LEU A 57 21.85 37.41 59.25
C LEU A 57 21.03 36.37 58.48
N ALA A 58 21.07 35.09 58.86
CA ALA A 58 20.34 34.03 58.16
C ALA A 58 18.82 34.30 58.02
N PRO A 59 18.12 34.84 59.04
CA PRO A 59 16.69 35.17 58.92
C PRO A 59 16.35 36.24 57.88
N LEU A 60 17.34 37.04 57.45
CA LEU A 60 17.11 38.11 56.47
C LEU A 60 17.08 37.58 55.04
N ILE A 61 17.91 36.60 54.69
CA ILE A 61 18.06 36.14 53.30
C ILE A 61 16.73 35.58 52.77
N GLY A 62 16.27 36.11 51.63
CA GLY A 62 15.00 35.76 50.99
C GLY A 62 13.75 36.37 51.66
N SER A 63 13.90 37.08 52.77
CA SER A 63 12.79 37.77 53.44
C SER A 63 12.46 39.10 52.75
N ALA A 64 11.20 39.52 52.89
CA ALA A 64 10.74 40.81 52.41
C ALA A 64 11.38 41.96 53.20
N MET A 65 11.67 43.06 52.50
CA MET A 65 12.22 44.28 53.05
C MET A 65 11.60 45.51 52.38
N ARG A 66 11.47 46.60 53.14
CA ARG A 66 10.99 47.88 52.63
C ARG A 66 11.94 49.01 53.01
N LEU A 67 12.38 49.79 52.03
CA LEU A 67 13.14 51.03 52.20
C LEU A 67 12.20 52.23 52.03
N ARG A 68 12.25 53.21 52.93
CA ARG A 68 11.36 54.37 52.94
C ARG A 68 12.17 55.67 52.94
N LEU A 69 11.77 56.62 52.11
CA LEU A 69 12.36 57.95 51.99
C LEU A 69 11.29 59.02 52.21
N ALA A 70 11.54 59.93 53.15
CA ALA A 70 10.62 61.02 53.45
C ALA A 70 10.46 62.00 52.27
N THR A 71 9.23 62.42 52.02
CA THR A 71 8.80 63.40 51.00
C THR A 71 7.85 64.41 51.64
N ALA A 72 7.52 65.52 50.97
CA ALA A 72 6.56 66.51 51.47
C ALA A 72 5.13 65.93 51.58
N ALA A 73 4.80 64.97 50.71
CA ALA A 73 3.49 64.32 50.66
C ALA A 73 3.37 63.08 51.58
N GLY A 74 4.44 62.68 52.28
CA GLY A 74 4.49 61.47 53.09
C GLY A 74 5.83 60.74 52.94
N GLU A 75 5.81 59.49 52.52
CA GLU A 75 7.03 58.70 52.29
C GLU A 75 6.94 57.98 50.94
N ARG A 76 8.07 57.87 50.25
CA ARG A 76 8.24 56.98 49.10
C ARG A 76 8.81 55.65 49.57
N CYS A 77 8.14 54.56 49.20
CA CYS A 77 8.53 53.20 49.55
C CYS A 77 9.09 52.44 48.35
N TRP A 78 10.19 51.71 48.59
CA TRP A 78 10.67 50.63 47.72
C TRP A 78 10.56 49.31 48.48
N ASN A 79 9.76 48.39 47.95
CA ASN A 79 9.60 47.03 48.46
C ASN A 79 10.41 46.04 47.63
N GLY A 80 11.02 45.05 48.29
CA GLY A 80 11.75 43.97 47.63
C GLY A 80 12.12 42.85 48.60
N TYR A 81 13.10 42.05 48.20
CA TYR A 81 13.61 40.91 48.97
C TYR A 81 15.11 41.07 49.22
N VAL A 82 15.57 40.61 50.40
CA VAL A 82 17.00 40.63 50.73
C VAL A 82 17.71 39.48 50.03
N THR A 83 18.51 39.76 49.02
CA THR A 83 19.27 38.75 48.26
C THR A 83 20.69 38.56 48.78
N HIS A 84 21.22 39.56 49.48
CA HIS A 84 22.53 39.51 50.11
C HIS A 84 22.51 40.28 51.44
N ALA A 85 23.13 39.71 52.46
CA ALA A 85 23.35 40.34 53.74
C ALA A 85 24.77 39.99 54.21
N ALA A 86 25.59 41.02 54.48
CA ALA A 86 26.96 40.84 54.88
C ALA A 86 27.34 41.76 56.04
N TYR A 87 28.21 41.25 56.91
CA TYR A 87 28.97 42.07 57.84
C TYR A 87 29.95 42.94 57.06
N ALA A 88 30.00 44.25 57.33
CA ALA A 88 30.92 45.17 56.68
C ALA A 88 32.10 45.52 57.59
N GLU A 89 31.83 46.23 58.69
CA GLU A 89 32.85 46.69 59.64
C GLU A 89 32.23 46.92 61.03
N SER A 90 33.06 46.93 62.08
CA SER A 90 32.65 47.32 63.43
C SER A 90 33.73 48.20 64.03
N ASP A 91 33.32 49.26 64.72
CA ASP A 91 34.18 50.22 65.42
C ASP A 91 34.24 49.99 66.94
N GLY A 92 33.58 48.94 67.42
CA GLY A 92 33.49 48.59 68.84
C GLY A 92 32.28 49.17 69.57
N GLU A 93 31.61 50.18 69.01
CA GLU A 93 30.36 50.74 69.55
C GLU A 93 29.14 50.37 68.67
N PHE A 94 29.33 50.32 67.35
CA PHE A 94 28.35 49.88 66.36
C PHE A 94 28.91 48.82 65.44
N THR A 95 28.00 48.08 64.84
CA THR A 95 28.31 47.17 63.74
C THR A 95 27.57 47.59 62.49
N ARG A 96 28.32 47.72 61.39
CA ARG A 96 27.80 48.00 60.07
C ARG A 96 27.55 46.72 59.31
N TYR A 97 26.39 46.67 58.67
CA TYR A 97 25.99 45.62 57.77
C TYR A 97 25.63 46.22 56.41
N ARG A 98 25.80 45.43 55.35
CA ARG A 98 25.33 45.76 54.01
C ARG A 98 24.25 44.79 53.62
N LEU A 99 23.07 45.33 53.31
CA LEU A 99 21.93 44.58 52.79
C LEU A 99 21.75 44.93 51.31
N THR A 100 21.47 43.94 50.47
CA THR A 100 21.08 44.13 49.07
C THR A 100 19.61 43.79 48.91
N MET A 101 18.82 44.76 48.44
CA MET A 101 17.40 44.63 48.12
C MET A 101 17.22 44.53 46.62
N GLU A 102 16.55 43.47 46.16
CA GLU A 102 16.22 43.29 44.73
C GLU A 102 14.75 42.88 44.59
N SER A 103 14.23 42.97 43.36
CA SER A 103 12.89 42.49 43.05
C SER A 103 12.85 40.95 43.07
N TRP A 104 11.65 40.36 43.09
CA TRP A 104 11.48 38.91 42.94
C TRP A 104 12.07 38.36 41.63
N LEU A 105 12.34 39.20 40.61
CA LEU A 105 13.04 38.79 39.39
C LEU A 105 14.46 38.27 39.67
N ALA A 106 15.10 38.67 40.77
CA ALA A 106 16.40 38.13 41.17
C ALA A 106 16.33 36.62 41.49
N LEU A 107 15.18 36.14 41.97
CA LEU A 107 14.97 34.71 42.25
C LEU A 107 15.00 33.86 40.97
N LEU A 108 14.58 34.43 39.84
CA LEU A 108 14.58 33.76 38.53
C LEU A 108 16.01 33.55 37.99
N GLN A 109 17.02 34.29 38.47
CA GLN A 109 18.42 34.07 38.10
C GLN A 109 19.00 32.80 38.73
N LEU A 110 18.44 32.36 39.85
CA LEU A 110 18.94 31.23 40.63
C LEU A 110 18.49 29.87 40.07
N ARG A 111 17.55 29.86 39.11
CA ARG A 111 17.05 28.65 38.47
C ARG A 111 17.40 28.65 36.99
N ARG A 112 18.00 27.53 36.55
CA ARG A 112 18.34 27.23 35.15
C ARG A 112 17.66 25.94 34.73
N ASN A 113 17.03 25.94 33.56
CA ASN A 113 16.15 24.84 33.17
C ASN A 113 16.23 24.46 31.68
N CYS A 114 15.63 23.32 31.35
CA CYS A 114 15.35 22.88 29.98
C CYS A 114 13.88 22.47 29.89
N LEU A 115 13.03 23.35 29.34
CA LEU A 115 11.57 23.17 29.26
C LEU A 115 11.09 23.39 27.83
N TYR A 116 9.98 22.74 27.47
CA TYR A 116 9.20 23.11 26.29
C TYR A 116 7.82 23.59 26.68
N PHE A 117 7.40 24.66 26.03
CA PHE A 117 6.08 25.27 26.10
C PHE A 117 5.41 25.09 24.74
N VAL A 118 4.13 24.70 24.72
CA VAL A 118 3.42 24.27 23.52
C VAL A 118 2.11 25.04 23.42
N ASP A 119 1.85 25.63 22.25
CA ASP A 119 0.65 26.41 21.95
C ASP A 119 0.36 27.56 22.96
N LEU A 120 1.42 28.27 23.39
CA LEU A 120 1.33 29.43 24.29
C LEU A 120 1.95 30.67 23.66
N ASP A 121 1.41 31.84 23.98
CA ASP A 121 2.03 33.13 23.65
C ASP A 121 3.03 33.60 24.73
N ALA A 122 3.59 34.80 24.57
CA ALA A 122 4.57 35.33 25.51
C ALA A 122 3.99 35.51 26.93
N GLU A 123 2.74 35.97 27.07
CA GLU A 123 2.06 36.10 28.35
C GLU A 123 1.87 34.73 29.01
N GLY A 124 1.28 33.76 28.29
CA GLY A 124 1.04 32.42 28.82
C GLY A 124 2.32 31.70 29.25
N ILE A 125 3.44 31.92 28.54
CA ILE A 125 4.75 31.40 28.92
C ILE A 125 5.27 32.08 30.20
N CYS A 126 5.22 33.41 30.25
CA CYS A 126 5.62 34.17 31.42
C CYS A 126 4.79 33.79 32.65
N GLU A 127 3.48 33.62 32.50
CA GLU A 127 2.59 33.15 33.56
C GLU A 127 2.95 31.77 34.10
N GLN A 128 3.34 30.83 33.23
CA GLN A 128 3.82 29.53 33.69
C GLN A 128 5.14 29.67 34.47
N VAL A 129 6.10 30.46 33.99
CA VAL A 129 7.37 30.66 34.70
C VAL A 129 7.13 31.37 36.04
N PHE A 130 6.39 32.48 36.05
CA PHE A 130 6.09 33.25 37.25
C PHE A 130 5.26 32.47 38.27
N GLY A 131 4.36 31.60 37.83
CA GLY A 131 3.56 30.76 38.72
C GLY A 131 4.36 29.75 39.56
N ASP A 132 5.65 29.55 39.25
CA ASP A 132 6.57 28.78 40.11
C ASP A 132 7.05 29.58 41.34
N TYR A 133 6.85 30.90 41.35
CA TYR A 133 7.33 31.85 42.35
C TYR A 133 6.14 32.55 43.04
N PRO A 134 5.79 32.20 44.28
CA PRO A 134 4.72 32.87 45.03
C PRO A 134 4.90 34.38 45.16
N GLU A 135 6.15 34.85 45.18
CA GLU A 135 6.56 36.26 45.27
C GLU A 135 6.29 37.04 43.98
N ALA A 136 6.02 36.36 42.86
CA ALA A 136 5.89 36.97 41.53
C ALA A 136 4.54 37.65 41.32
N HIS A 137 4.34 38.79 41.99
CA HIS A 137 3.24 39.72 41.71
C HIS A 137 3.47 40.42 40.36
N ARG A 138 2.52 40.29 39.45
CA ARG A 138 2.59 40.83 38.08
C ARG A 138 1.22 41.23 37.54
N ARG A 139 1.23 42.10 36.53
CA ARG A 139 0.05 42.44 35.72
C ARG A 139 0.45 42.80 34.29
N TYR A 140 -0.51 42.76 33.37
CA TYR A 140 -0.29 43.02 31.95
C TYR A 140 -1.16 44.19 31.47
N GLU A 141 -0.56 45.15 30.79
CA GLU A 141 -1.18 46.32 30.17
C GLU A 141 -0.92 46.24 28.65
N LEU A 142 -1.66 45.37 27.97
CA LEU A 142 -1.46 45.02 26.55
C LEU A 142 -2.61 45.53 25.69
N VAL A 143 -2.27 46.16 24.58
CA VAL A 143 -3.17 46.68 23.54
C VAL A 143 -2.98 45.91 22.22
N GLU A 144 -1.75 45.53 21.89
CA GLU A 144 -1.43 44.72 20.71
C GLU A 144 -1.69 43.22 20.97
N PRO A 145 -2.21 42.47 20.00
CA PRO A 145 -2.32 41.01 20.12
C PRO A 145 -0.95 40.34 20.10
N LEU A 146 -0.79 39.32 20.94
CA LEU A 146 0.41 38.49 21.03
C LEU A 146 0.37 37.32 20.06
N ARG A 147 1.55 36.88 19.63
CA ARG A 147 1.71 35.67 18.82
C ARG A 147 1.77 34.44 19.72
N ALA A 148 0.96 33.43 19.39
CA ALA A 148 1.07 32.10 19.96
C ALA A 148 2.20 31.30 19.31
N PHE A 149 3.01 30.62 20.12
CA PHE A 149 4.10 29.76 19.66
C PHE A 149 3.66 28.29 19.66
N ARG A 150 3.79 27.62 18.52
CA ARG A 150 3.54 26.16 18.42
C ARG A 150 4.46 25.35 19.34
N LEU A 151 5.72 25.74 19.38
CA LEU A 151 6.73 25.15 20.24
C LEU A 151 7.70 26.25 20.66
N ARG A 152 8.02 26.30 21.95
CA ARG A 152 8.99 27.24 22.51
C ARG A 152 9.84 26.55 23.56
N GLY A 153 11.15 26.50 23.33
CA GLY A 153 12.14 25.93 24.25
C GLY A 153 12.78 26.99 25.14
N GLN A 154 12.83 26.69 26.44
CA GLN A 154 13.86 27.20 27.34
C GLN A 154 14.99 26.19 27.34
N TYR A 155 16.21 26.56 26.94
CA TYR A 155 17.32 25.60 26.83
C TYR A 155 18.59 26.12 27.47
N ARG A 156 18.95 25.53 28.62
CA ARG A 156 20.18 25.83 29.34
C ARG A 156 20.34 27.33 29.63
N GLU A 157 19.25 28.03 29.86
CA GLU A 157 19.20 29.45 30.24
C GLU A 157 18.47 29.60 31.58
N THR A 158 18.70 30.70 32.29
CA THR A 158 17.99 30.97 33.55
C THR A 158 16.52 31.28 33.27
N ASP A 159 15.66 31.16 34.27
CA ASP A 159 14.24 31.56 34.14
C ASP A 159 14.16 33.07 33.81
N LEU A 160 15.10 33.89 34.32
CA LEU A 160 15.14 35.32 34.03
C LEU A 160 15.54 35.60 32.58
N ASP A 161 16.62 35.01 32.10
CA ASP A 161 17.10 35.21 30.73
C ASP A 161 16.03 34.77 29.72
N PHE A 162 15.34 33.67 30.02
CA PHE A 162 14.22 33.18 29.23
C PHE A 162 13.08 34.19 29.17
N VAL A 163 12.57 34.66 30.32
CA VAL A 163 11.50 35.67 30.39
C VAL A 163 11.90 36.94 29.64
N PHE A 164 13.10 37.45 29.87
CA PHE A 164 13.61 38.65 29.22
C PHE A 164 13.71 38.49 27.70
N ARG A 165 14.07 37.30 27.23
CA ARG A 165 14.05 36.96 25.81
C ARG A 165 12.63 36.93 25.27
N GLN A 166 11.70 36.27 25.96
CA GLN A 166 10.29 36.18 25.54
C GLN A 166 9.63 37.57 25.43
N LEU A 167 9.82 38.42 26.45
CA LEU A 167 9.32 39.79 26.44
C LEU A 167 9.96 40.60 25.30
N SER A 168 11.28 40.50 25.09
CA SER A 168 11.94 41.24 24.02
C SER A 168 11.58 40.78 22.60
N GLU A 169 11.26 39.50 22.40
CA GLU A 169 10.79 38.97 21.12
C GLU A 169 9.37 39.43 20.80
N ALA A 170 8.54 39.64 21.83
CA ALA A 170 7.17 40.14 21.72
C ALA A 170 7.04 41.68 21.75
N GLY A 171 8.17 42.40 21.89
CA GLY A 171 8.19 43.86 22.00
C GLY A 171 7.61 44.41 23.31
N LEU A 172 7.62 43.61 24.37
CA LEU A 172 7.05 43.94 25.67
C LEU A 172 8.11 44.48 26.64
N SER A 173 7.87 45.65 27.20
CA SER A 173 8.66 46.21 28.29
C SER A 173 7.97 45.95 29.63
N PHE A 174 8.67 46.19 30.73
CA PHE A 174 8.03 46.16 32.04
C PHE A 174 8.57 47.26 32.96
N ARG A 175 7.75 47.70 33.90
CA ARG A 175 8.15 48.57 35.01
C ARG A 175 7.82 47.89 36.33
N ILE A 176 8.48 48.30 37.41
CA ILE A 176 8.19 47.80 38.75
C ILE A 176 7.48 48.91 39.51
N GLU A 177 6.28 48.63 39.98
CA GLU A 177 5.52 49.54 40.84
C GLU A 177 5.53 49.03 42.27
N HIS A 178 5.86 49.91 43.21
CA HIS A 178 5.96 49.58 44.63
C HIS A 178 4.71 50.05 45.37
N GLY A 179 4.13 49.20 46.23
CA GLY A 179 3.10 49.62 47.17
C GLY A 179 3.62 50.71 48.13
N GLN A 180 2.86 51.79 48.27
CA GLN A 180 3.24 52.97 49.07
C GLN A 180 2.67 52.93 50.51
N ASP A 181 2.11 51.80 50.95
CA ASP A 181 1.43 51.66 52.25
C ASP A 181 2.41 51.54 53.42
N ALA A 182 2.86 52.69 53.94
CA ALA A 182 3.65 52.78 55.16
C ALA A 182 2.86 52.26 56.39
N GLY A 183 3.44 51.35 57.18
CA GLY A 183 2.88 50.88 58.47
C GLY A 183 2.49 49.41 58.55
N ASN A 184 2.35 48.69 57.43
CA ASN A 184 2.18 47.23 57.43
C ASN A 184 3.53 46.50 57.58
N ALA A 185 3.50 45.23 57.97
CA ALA A 185 4.69 44.37 57.97
C ALA A 185 5.28 44.26 56.55
N PRO A 186 6.62 44.21 56.38
CA PRO A 186 7.23 44.10 55.06
C PRO A 186 6.78 42.81 54.37
N SER A 187 6.13 42.94 53.21
CA SER A 187 5.56 41.82 52.43
C SER A 187 6.20 41.63 51.07
N GLY A 188 7.08 42.54 50.63
CA GLY A 188 7.65 42.53 49.28
C GLY A 188 6.63 43.02 48.23
N ASP A 189 5.74 43.92 48.64
CA ASP A 189 4.65 44.44 47.81
C ASP A 189 5.15 45.34 46.67
N HIS A 190 5.60 44.70 45.59
CA HIS A 190 5.88 45.32 44.30
C HIS A 190 5.37 44.45 43.16
N ALA A 191 4.82 45.08 42.13
CA ALA A 191 4.28 44.40 40.95
C ALA A 191 5.16 44.67 39.73
N VAL A 192 5.52 43.62 38.99
CA VAL A 192 6.07 43.75 37.64
C VAL A 192 4.91 43.98 36.67
N VAL A 193 4.86 45.17 36.09
CA VAL A 193 3.83 45.60 35.14
C VAL A 193 4.38 45.48 33.74
N VAL A 194 3.95 44.45 33.01
CA VAL A 194 4.35 44.21 31.62
C VAL A 194 3.44 45.00 30.69
N PHE A 195 4.01 45.73 29.73
CA PHE A 195 3.26 46.60 28.83
C PHE A 195 3.86 46.61 27.43
N ASP A 196 3.05 46.92 26.41
CA ASP A 196 3.51 47.10 25.03
C ASP A 196 3.70 48.58 24.65
N ARG A 197 4.22 48.82 23.45
CA ARG A 197 4.54 50.15 22.93
C ARG A 197 3.35 51.12 22.79
N HIS A 198 2.12 50.65 22.91
CA HIS A 198 0.90 51.44 22.79
C HIS A 198 0.15 51.58 24.12
N ALA A 199 0.65 50.96 25.19
CA ALA A 199 0.11 51.12 26.53
C ALA A 199 0.19 52.58 27.01
N ARG A 200 -0.86 53.05 27.70
CA ARG A 200 -0.86 54.37 28.34
C ARG A 200 -0.02 54.29 29.61
N LEU A 201 1.01 55.14 29.69
CA LEU A 201 1.82 55.29 30.89
C LEU A 201 1.09 56.14 31.94
N PRO A 202 1.23 55.82 33.24
CA PRO A 202 0.64 56.59 34.34
C PRO A 202 1.25 57.99 34.45
N ASP A 203 0.47 58.95 34.96
CA ASP A 203 0.92 60.32 35.21
C ASP A 203 1.77 60.38 36.49
N GLY A 204 2.91 61.06 36.44
CA GLY A 204 3.82 61.28 37.57
C GLY A 204 3.76 62.71 38.12
N SER A 205 4.69 63.04 39.01
CA SER A 205 4.80 64.36 39.64
C SER A 205 5.23 65.49 38.67
N ALA A 206 4.83 66.73 39.00
CA ALA A 206 5.36 67.94 38.41
C ALA A 206 6.55 68.46 39.25
N ILE A 207 7.70 68.68 38.62
CA ILE A 207 8.97 68.97 39.29
C ILE A 207 9.53 70.27 38.73
N ALA A 208 10.05 71.15 39.60
CA ALA A 208 10.69 72.39 39.16
C ALA A 208 12.14 72.14 38.68
N PHE A 209 12.54 72.86 37.63
CA PHE A 209 13.94 72.99 37.25
C PHE A 209 14.57 74.18 37.97
N ASN A 210 15.65 73.97 38.72
CA ASN A 210 16.41 75.07 39.32
C ASN A 210 17.90 74.70 39.37
N ALA A 211 18.79 75.61 38.96
CA ALA A 211 20.23 75.36 38.93
C ALA A 211 20.82 75.06 40.32
N GLN A 212 20.14 75.46 41.39
CA GLN A 212 20.46 75.11 42.77
C GLN A 212 19.21 74.60 43.47
N ASP A 213 19.39 73.64 44.39
CA ASP A 213 18.33 73.23 45.29
C ASP A 213 18.19 74.26 46.42
N VAL A 214 17.04 74.93 46.50
CA VAL A 214 16.75 76.00 47.47
C VAL A 214 15.91 75.48 48.64
N GLY A 215 16.06 74.19 48.98
CA GLY A 215 15.38 73.58 50.13
C GLY A 215 13.93 73.22 49.84
N ASP A 216 13.61 72.85 48.60
CA ASP A 216 12.31 72.28 48.26
C ASP A 216 12.15 70.93 49.00
N PRO A 217 11.09 70.73 49.80
CA PRO A 217 10.92 69.50 50.60
C PRO A 217 10.80 68.23 49.74
N ASP A 218 10.36 68.33 48.49
CA ASP A 218 10.34 67.21 47.53
C ASP A 218 11.53 67.21 46.56
N GLY A 219 12.35 68.28 46.58
CA GLY A 219 13.54 68.45 45.77
C GLY A 219 13.28 68.84 44.32
N VAL A 220 14.32 69.35 43.66
CA VAL A 220 14.26 69.89 42.28
C VAL A 220 15.13 69.10 41.31
N ILE A 221 14.96 69.31 40.00
CA ILE A 221 15.92 68.87 38.99
C ILE A 221 16.93 70.00 38.75
N THR A 222 18.21 69.72 38.93
CA THR A 222 19.30 70.71 38.82
C THR A 222 20.09 70.60 37.53
N GLN A 223 20.02 69.44 36.86
CA GLN A 223 20.65 69.19 35.57
C GLN A 223 19.65 68.51 34.65
N PHE A 224 19.54 68.99 33.42
CA PHE A 224 18.71 68.36 32.38
C PHE A 224 19.26 68.69 30.99
N SER A 225 19.38 67.69 30.13
CA SER A 225 19.96 67.82 28.78
C SER A 225 19.25 66.95 27.75
N ASP A 226 18.92 67.52 26.58
CA ASP A 226 18.45 66.80 25.38
C ASP A 226 19.64 66.25 24.60
N ARG A 227 19.69 64.94 24.40
CA ARG A 227 20.72 64.25 23.63
C ARG A 227 20.08 63.53 22.45
N ARG A 228 20.66 63.72 21.27
CA ARG A 228 20.21 63.11 20.01
C ARG A 228 21.35 62.38 19.33
N GLN A 229 21.05 61.25 18.68
CA GLN A 229 22.03 60.49 17.91
C GLN A 229 21.40 59.82 16.69
N LEU A 230 22.24 59.39 15.75
CA LEU A 230 21.83 58.57 14.61
C LEU A 230 21.54 57.14 15.05
N VAL A 231 20.51 56.55 14.45
CA VAL A 231 20.04 55.18 14.70
C VAL A 231 19.66 54.53 13.37
N SER A 232 19.42 53.22 13.37
CA SER A 232 18.82 52.53 12.23
C SER A 232 17.42 53.07 11.94
N ASP A 233 17.08 53.20 10.67
CA ASP A 233 15.83 53.79 10.20
C ASP A 233 14.96 52.80 9.42
N ARG A 234 15.43 51.56 9.22
CA ARG A 234 14.68 50.50 8.57
C ARG A 234 15.00 49.13 9.18
N VAL A 235 13.97 48.31 9.31
CA VAL A 235 14.07 46.89 9.65
C VAL A 235 13.30 46.09 8.61
N VAL A 236 13.93 45.03 8.10
CA VAL A 236 13.27 44.01 7.29
C VAL A 236 13.45 42.67 7.97
N ALA A 237 12.35 41.97 8.23
CA ALA A 237 12.37 40.66 8.87
C ALA A 237 11.74 39.62 7.96
N THR A 238 12.39 38.47 7.80
CA THR A 238 11.88 37.38 6.95
C THR A 238 11.91 36.04 7.68
N SER A 239 10.96 35.17 7.34
CA SER A 239 10.87 33.80 7.84
C SER A 239 10.47 32.84 6.72
N TRP A 240 11.01 31.63 6.75
CA TRP A 240 10.57 30.55 5.87
C TRP A 240 9.42 29.76 6.51
N LYS A 241 8.27 29.68 5.85
CA LYS A 241 7.13 28.85 6.26
C LYS A 241 7.10 27.58 5.43
N ALA A 242 7.72 26.53 5.97
CA ALA A 242 7.95 25.29 5.24
C ALA A 242 6.67 24.55 4.84
N SER A 243 5.57 24.69 5.59
CA SER A 243 4.28 24.04 5.26
C SER A 243 3.61 24.59 4.00
N GLU A 244 3.96 25.81 3.60
CA GLU A 244 3.41 26.48 2.41
C GLU A 244 4.50 26.74 1.35
N LEU A 245 5.75 26.35 1.62
CA LEU A 245 6.92 26.67 0.80
C LEU A 245 6.99 28.17 0.45
N HIS A 246 6.72 29.02 1.45
CA HIS A 246 6.55 30.45 1.25
C HIS A 246 7.44 31.26 2.21
N ALA A 247 8.01 32.36 1.71
CA ALA A 247 8.75 33.32 2.52
C ALA A 247 7.79 34.41 3.03
N LEU A 248 7.68 34.53 4.35
CA LEU A 248 6.97 35.61 5.01
C LEU A 248 7.93 36.77 5.25
N ALA A 249 7.44 38.00 5.09
CA ALA A 249 8.25 39.19 5.28
C ALA A 249 7.46 40.34 5.92
N GLY A 250 8.16 41.14 6.72
CA GLY A 250 7.70 42.40 7.29
C GLY A 250 8.74 43.50 7.09
N HIS A 251 8.28 44.74 6.94
CA HIS A 251 9.13 45.90 6.66
C HIS A 251 8.66 47.11 7.46
N ALA A 252 9.53 47.65 8.30
CA ALA A 252 9.29 48.88 9.04
C ALA A 252 10.32 49.91 8.61
N GLN A 253 9.86 51.12 8.31
CA GLN A 253 10.72 52.23 7.91
C GLN A 253 10.27 53.52 8.57
N GLN A 254 11.23 54.27 9.10
CA GLN A 254 10.99 55.61 9.61
C GLN A 254 10.60 56.54 8.46
N PRO A 255 9.55 57.36 8.61
CA PRO A 255 9.24 58.43 7.66
C PRO A 255 10.45 59.36 7.46
N ALA A 256 10.69 59.77 6.21
CA ALA A 256 11.75 60.72 5.89
C ALA A 256 11.47 62.07 6.58
N ASN A 257 12.47 62.63 7.25
CA ASN A 257 12.40 63.99 7.79
C ASN A 257 12.90 64.98 6.72
N ALA A 258 12.01 65.83 6.22
CA ALA A 258 12.31 66.82 5.19
C ALA A 258 13.35 67.86 5.64
N ASP A 259 13.47 68.10 6.95
CA ASP A 259 14.39 69.07 7.55
C ASP A 259 15.74 68.46 7.95
N ALA A 260 15.96 67.16 7.70
CA ALA A 260 17.20 66.46 8.03
C ALA A 260 18.09 66.24 6.78
N PRO A 261 19.42 66.15 6.95
CA PRO A 261 20.31 65.77 5.86
C PRO A 261 19.90 64.44 5.22
N LEU A 262 19.91 64.38 3.88
CA LEU A 262 19.65 63.15 3.15
C LEU A 262 20.81 62.17 3.39
N LEU A 263 20.51 61.02 3.98
CA LEU A 263 21.47 59.96 4.24
C LEU A 263 20.96 58.65 3.62
N PRO A 264 21.85 57.70 3.25
CA PRO A 264 21.44 56.39 2.77
C PRO A 264 20.63 55.65 3.84
N VAL A 265 19.72 54.76 3.43
CA VAL A 265 18.95 53.92 4.35
C VAL A 265 19.90 53.03 5.16
N ARG A 266 19.72 52.98 6.48
CA ARG A 266 20.49 52.18 7.44
C ARG A 266 19.64 50.99 7.88
N GLU A 267 19.50 50.01 6.99
CA GLU A 267 18.68 48.83 7.21
C GLU A 267 19.34 47.83 8.16
N ILE A 268 18.54 47.26 9.07
CA ILE A 268 18.81 45.99 9.73
C ILE A 268 17.98 44.91 9.03
N TYR A 269 18.66 43.96 8.38
CA TYR A 269 18.04 42.83 7.70
C TYR A 269 18.13 41.57 8.57
N ASP A 270 16.98 41.06 9.00
CA ASP A 270 16.85 39.86 9.82
C ASP A 270 16.29 38.70 8.98
N GLY A 271 17.22 38.01 8.30
CA GLY A 271 16.91 37.15 7.15
C GLY A 271 16.77 35.64 7.40
N GLN A 272 17.22 35.12 8.54
CA GLN A 272 17.44 33.66 8.67
C GLN A 272 16.91 33.09 9.98
N ARG A 273 15.60 32.80 10.03
CA ARG A 273 14.98 31.88 11.02
C ARG A 273 13.71 31.27 10.44
N ALA A 274 13.78 30.04 9.94
CA ALA A 274 12.58 29.31 9.52
C ALA A 274 11.62 29.11 10.70
N GLY A 275 10.31 29.13 10.42
CA GLY A 275 9.25 28.99 11.43
C GLY A 275 9.15 30.16 12.43
N ARG A 276 9.83 31.28 12.18
CA ARG A 276 9.80 32.45 13.08
C ARG A 276 8.50 33.23 13.00
N PHE A 277 7.77 33.21 11.89
CA PHE A 277 6.48 33.87 11.77
C PHE A 277 5.46 32.90 11.18
N ASP A 278 4.20 33.02 11.60
CA ASP A 278 3.10 32.21 11.07
C ASP A 278 2.35 32.96 9.96
N THR A 279 2.35 34.29 10.04
CA THR A 279 1.78 35.22 9.06
C THR A 279 2.74 36.39 8.75
N SER A 280 2.53 37.05 7.61
CA SER A 280 3.26 38.31 7.29
C SER A 280 2.90 39.44 8.25
N GLY A 281 1.72 39.40 8.89
CA GLY A 281 1.33 40.35 9.92
C GLY A 281 2.21 40.25 11.17
N ASP A 282 2.58 39.03 11.58
CA ASP A 282 3.52 38.81 12.68
C ASP A 282 4.91 39.34 12.33
N ALA A 283 5.36 39.09 11.10
CA ALA A 283 6.64 39.61 10.60
C ALA A 283 6.66 41.14 10.56
N GLN A 284 5.56 41.76 10.14
CA GLN A 284 5.40 43.22 10.10
C GLN A 284 5.47 43.82 11.51
N ARG A 285 4.69 43.28 12.46
CA ARG A 285 4.68 43.75 13.85
C ARG A 285 6.06 43.60 14.48
N TYR A 286 6.73 42.46 14.27
CA TYR A 286 8.11 42.26 14.72
C TYR A 286 9.07 43.31 14.14
N ALA A 287 8.99 43.61 12.83
CA ALA A 287 9.83 44.61 12.20
C ALA A 287 9.62 46.01 12.80
N GLU A 288 8.36 46.37 13.09
CA GLU A 288 8.02 47.66 13.70
C GLU A 288 8.50 47.77 15.14
N GLN A 289 8.23 46.75 15.98
CA GLN A 289 8.72 46.69 17.36
C GLN A 289 10.26 46.72 17.41
N ARG A 290 10.93 46.01 16.49
CA ARG A 290 12.38 46.01 16.38
C ARG A 290 12.92 47.37 15.97
N LEU A 291 12.24 48.07 15.07
CA LEU A 291 12.59 49.43 14.67
C LEU A 291 12.42 50.41 15.84
N ASP A 292 11.32 50.32 16.60
CA ASP A 292 11.07 51.15 17.78
C ASP A 292 12.17 50.94 18.85
N ALA A 293 12.56 49.69 19.12
CA ALA A 293 13.64 49.37 20.05
C ALA A 293 14.98 49.99 19.64
N LEU A 294 15.30 49.98 18.34
CA LEU A 294 16.51 50.62 17.79
C LEU A 294 16.44 52.15 17.86
N GLN A 295 15.23 52.71 17.76
CA GLN A 295 14.98 54.14 17.79
C GLN A 295 14.85 54.74 19.19
N LEU A 296 14.69 53.93 20.24
CA LEU A 296 14.58 54.40 21.62
C LEU A 296 15.74 55.34 22.00
N ALA A 297 16.94 55.04 21.50
CA ALA A 297 18.14 55.81 21.79
C ALA A 297 18.29 57.09 20.93
N LYS A 298 17.40 57.33 19.94
CA LYS A 298 17.47 58.46 18.99
C LYS A 298 17.41 59.81 19.67
N ARG A 299 16.56 59.95 20.70
CA ARG A 299 16.38 61.16 21.50
C ARG A 299 16.13 60.76 22.95
N ILE A 300 17.10 61.07 23.81
CA ILE A 300 17.01 60.82 25.24
C ILE A 300 17.26 62.10 26.02
N TYR A 301 16.66 62.20 27.19
CA TYR A 301 16.99 63.20 28.20
C TYR A 301 17.93 62.58 29.23
N ARG A 302 18.95 63.33 29.64
CA ARG A 302 19.75 63.00 30.83
C ARG A 302 19.57 64.11 31.85
N GLY A 303 19.20 63.74 33.07
CA GLY A 303 19.02 64.68 34.15
C GLY A 303 19.54 64.17 35.49
N GLY A 304 19.53 65.07 36.46
CA GLY A 304 19.88 64.77 37.84
C GLY A 304 19.42 65.90 38.75
N GLY A 305 19.25 65.58 40.02
CA GLY A 305 18.74 66.51 41.01
C GLY A 305 18.51 65.86 42.35
N THR A 306 17.70 66.51 43.18
CA THR A 306 17.36 66.09 44.53
C THR A 306 15.89 65.65 44.64
N SER A 307 15.16 65.64 43.53
CA SER A 307 13.74 65.28 43.51
C SER A 307 13.48 63.83 43.97
N ARG A 308 12.72 63.67 45.05
CA ARG A 308 12.42 62.37 45.68
C ARG A 308 11.22 61.66 45.04
N THR A 309 10.43 62.38 44.24
CA THR A 309 9.15 61.95 43.66
C THR A 309 9.27 61.35 42.25
N LEU A 310 10.47 61.24 41.67
CA LEU A 310 10.67 60.68 40.34
C LEU A 310 10.42 59.17 40.30
N GLU A 311 9.49 58.69 39.47
CA GLU A 311 9.16 57.28 39.33
C GLU A 311 9.46 56.78 37.91
N ILE A 312 9.86 55.51 37.82
CA ILE A 312 10.15 54.88 36.54
C ILE A 312 8.86 54.55 35.80
N GLY A 313 8.87 54.77 34.48
CA GLY A 313 7.73 54.47 33.62
C GLY A 313 6.52 55.39 33.84
N HIS A 314 6.66 56.49 34.59
CA HIS A 314 5.63 57.51 34.78
C HIS A 314 5.93 58.75 33.93
N VAL A 315 4.89 59.46 33.50
CA VAL A 315 5.02 60.71 32.75
C VAL A 315 5.15 61.88 33.72
N HIS A 316 6.36 62.38 33.91
CA HIS A 316 6.65 63.54 34.75
C HIS A 316 6.66 64.83 33.92
N THR A 317 6.34 65.95 34.58
CA THR A 317 6.42 67.30 33.96
C THR A 317 7.52 68.11 34.63
N LEU A 318 8.55 68.50 33.88
CA LEU A 318 9.59 69.42 34.32
C LEU A 318 9.16 70.86 34.00
N ASN A 319 8.89 71.65 35.01
CA ASN A 319 8.53 73.06 34.87
C ASN A 319 9.77 73.96 34.80
N ASP A 320 9.62 75.11 34.15
CA ASP A 320 10.61 76.19 34.08
C ASP A 320 11.98 75.80 33.46
N TYR A 321 12.03 74.75 32.64
CA TYR A 321 13.22 74.40 31.88
C TYR A 321 13.28 75.21 30.57
N LEU A 322 14.29 76.08 30.44
CA LEU A 322 14.47 76.99 29.30
C LEU A 322 13.20 77.84 29.00
N GLY A 323 12.44 78.19 30.04
CA GLY A 323 11.24 79.01 29.93
C GLY A 323 9.96 78.25 29.50
N GLY A 324 9.95 76.92 29.57
CA GLY A 324 8.78 76.10 29.27
C GLY A 324 8.68 74.83 30.11
N ALA A 325 7.64 74.04 29.86
CA ALA A 325 7.43 72.73 30.49
C ALA A 325 7.87 71.60 29.55
N VAL A 326 8.54 70.58 30.08
CA VAL A 326 8.95 69.37 29.36
C VAL A 326 8.31 68.14 29.98
N ARG A 327 7.54 67.38 29.20
CA ARG A 327 7.01 66.08 29.63
C ARG A 327 7.98 64.96 29.25
N PHE A 328 8.32 64.11 30.21
CA PHE A 328 9.33 63.06 30.04
C PHE A 328 8.99 61.80 30.85
N VAL A 329 9.55 60.67 30.42
CA VAL A 329 9.40 59.37 31.07
C VAL A 329 10.78 58.84 31.48
N PRO A 330 11.09 58.71 32.78
CA PRO A 330 12.31 58.06 33.23
C PRO A 330 12.37 56.59 32.80
N LEU A 331 13.45 56.23 32.09
CA LEU A 331 13.80 54.86 31.72
C LEU A 331 14.66 54.18 32.78
N SER A 332 15.54 54.93 33.46
CA SER A 332 16.36 54.43 34.55
C SER A 332 16.70 55.55 35.53
N ILE A 333 16.74 55.24 36.82
CA ILE A 333 17.10 56.18 37.89
C ILE A 333 18.15 55.53 38.78
N GLU A 334 19.24 56.25 39.00
CA GLU A 334 20.26 55.96 40.00
C GLU A 334 20.01 56.86 41.21
N HIS A 335 19.87 56.26 42.39
CA HIS A 335 19.57 56.91 43.65
C HIS A 335 20.78 56.82 44.58
N GLU A 336 21.04 57.90 45.31
CA GLU A 336 22.01 57.90 46.38
C GLU A 336 21.54 58.82 47.51
N ALA A 337 21.56 58.32 48.74
CA ALA A 337 21.07 59.06 49.88
C ALA A 337 21.87 58.75 51.15
N VAL A 338 22.05 59.76 52.00
CA VAL A 338 22.67 59.64 53.33
C VAL A 338 21.67 60.10 54.38
N ASN A 339 21.50 59.32 55.44
CA ASN A 339 20.47 59.57 56.45
C ASN A 339 20.86 60.74 57.39
N ASN A 340 19.87 61.27 58.12
CA ASN A 340 20.05 62.36 59.09
C ASN A 340 20.46 61.81 60.48
N LEU A 341 21.65 61.21 60.58
CA LEU A 341 22.16 60.59 61.82
C LEU A 341 22.71 61.59 62.86
N GLY A 342 22.85 62.87 62.52
CA GLY A 342 23.30 63.93 63.44
C GLY A 342 24.80 64.23 63.34
N ALA A 343 25.18 65.48 63.62
CA ALA A 343 26.50 66.05 63.30
C ALA A 343 27.69 65.30 63.93
N GLN A 344 27.51 64.66 65.10
CA GLN A 344 28.57 63.94 65.82
C GLN A 344 28.89 62.57 65.23
N ILE A 345 27.90 61.92 64.59
CA ILE A 345 28.02 60.56 64.04
C ILE A 345 28.67 60.62 62.65
N GLY A 346 28.22 61.50 61.76
CA GLY A 346 28.87 61.60 60.44
C GLY A 346 30.29 62.20 60.45
N GLN A 347 30.77 62.77 61.56
CA GLN A 347 32.19 63.12 61.73
C GLN A 347 33.07 61.89 62.04
N LEU A 348 32.52 60.84 62.65
CA LEU A 348 33.25 59.60 62.97
C LEU A 348 33.51 58.72 61.73
N PHE A 349 32.66 58.79 60.70
CA PHE A 349 32.66 57.80 59.61
C PHE A 349 33.33 58.21 58.29
N GLY A 350 33.65 59.50 58.09
CA GLY A 350 34.62 60.00 57.10
C GLY A 350 34.54 59.51 55.64
N ARG A 351 33.43 58.90 55.19
CA ARG A 351 33.28 58.28 53.87
C ARG A 351 32.05 58.80 53.12
N GLY A 352 32.22 59.85 52.31
CA GLY A 352 31.24 60.25 51.30
C GLY A 352 31.41 61.67 50.77
N GLU A 353 31.07 61.90 49.50
CA GLU A 353 31.03 63.23 48.85
C GLU A 353 29.72 64.00 49.17
N LEU A 354 28.75 63.38 49.86
CA LEU A 354 27.45 63.95 50.20
C LEU A 354 27.36 64.32 51.68
N GLU A 355 26.84 65.52 51.97
CA GLU A 355 26.54 65.98 53.34
C GLU A 355 25.38 65.18 53.97
N GLN A 356 25.30 65.16 55.31
CA GLN A 356 24.27 64.39 56.04
C GLN A 356 22.85 64.82 55.66
N GLY A 357 21.94 63.86 55.45
CA GLY A 357 20.52 64.15 55.14
C GLY A 357 20.24 64.49 53.68
N HIS A 358 21.23 64.39 52.78
CA HIS A 358 21.07 64.66 51.35
C HIS A 358 20.63 63.40 50.57
N TYR A 359 19.78 63.63 49.57
CA TYR A 359 19.39 62.67 48.55
C TYR A 359 19.71 63.26 47.18
N ARG A 360 20.27 62.45 46.28
CA ARG A 360 20.46 62.79 44.87
C ARG A 360 19.98 61.66 43.97
N ASN A 361 19.55 62.03 42.77
CA ASN A 361 19.30 61.10 41.69
C ASN A 361 19.98 61.52 40.39
N ARG A 362 20.23 60.54 39.53
CA ARG A 362 20.58 60.72 38.12
C ARG A 362 19.68 59.84 37.29
N PHE A 363 19.15 60.33 36.18
CA PHE A 363 18.22 59.58 35.36
C PHE A 363 18.47 59.74 33.86
N VAL A 364 18.05 58.71 33.14
CA VAL A 364 17.88 58.71 31.69
C VAL A 364 16.39 58.62 31.42
N ALA A 365 15.89 59.47 30.53
CA ALA A 365 14.48 59.56 30.19
C ALA A 365 14.27 59.71 28.68
N VAL A 366 13.03 59.56 28.24
CA VAL A 366 12.60 59.85 26.86
C VAL A 366 11.46 60.87 26.85
N PRO A 367 11.22 61.58 25.74
CA PRO A 367 10.00 62.37 25.57
C PRO A 367 8.75 61.51 25.73
N GLU A 368 7.68 62.08 26.27
CA GLU A 368 6.36 61.46 26.25
C GLU A 368 5.96 61.06 24.82
N GLY A 369 5.31 59.91 24.68
CA GLY A 369 4.88 59.37 23.39
C GLY A 369 5.97 58.63 22.61
N THR A 370 7.20 58.56 23.13
CA THR A 370 8.24 57.69 22.56
C THR A 370 7.88 56.23 22.84
N PRO A 371 7.75 55.36 21.81
CA PRO A 371 7.55 53.92 22.01
C PRO A 371 8.68 53.31 22.85
N ILE A 372 8.34 52.66 23.96
CA ILE A 372 9.31 52.01 24.84
C ILE A 372 9.28 50.51 24.55
N VAL A 373 10.29 50.04 23.83
CA VAL A 373 10.45 48.63 23.44
C VAL A 373 11.84 48.16 23.87
N PRO A 374 11.97 46.98 24.51
CA PRO A 374 13.28 46.51 24.97
C PRO A 374 14.19 46.14 23.80
N PRO A 375 15.52 46.16 23.98
CA PRO A 375 16.43 45.60 23.00
C PRO A 375 16.17 44.10 22.82
N PHE A 376 16.11 43.66 21.56
CA PHE A 376 15.95 42.24 21.23
C PHE A 376 17.10 41.40 21.77
N ARG A 377 16.76 40.26 22.38
CA ARG A 377 17.70 39.24 22.84
C ARG A 377 17.65 38.02 21.94
N ASP A 378 18.82 37.55 21.52
CA ASP A 378 18.93 36.34 20.71
C ASP A 378 18.61 35.08 21.51
N ARG A 379 18.17 34.05 20.80
CA ARG A 379 17.87 32.73 21.37
C ARG A 379 19.15 31.95 21.65
N PRO A 380 19.19 31.10 22.68
CA PRO A 380 20.30 30.18 22.87
C PRO A 380 20.39 29.23 21.67
N THR A 381 21.62 28.97 21.21
CA THR A 381 21.88 28.06 20.09
C THR A 381 22.22 26.67 20.60
N VAL A 382 21.54 25.65 20.08
CA VAL A 382 21.91 24.25 20.26
C VAL A 382 23.11 23.94 19.38
N SER A 383 24.21 23.51 19.98
CA SER A 383 25.40 23.06 19.25
C SER A 383 25.26 21.58 18.92
N GLY A 384 25.34 21.22 17.64
CA GLY A 384 25.27 19.83 17.18
C GLY A 384 23.85 19.24 17.16
N VAL A 385 23.79 17.91 17.29
CA VAL A 385 22.54 17.12 17.30
C VAL A 385 22.25 16.57 18.70
N GLN A 386 20.98 16.24 18.95
CA GLN A 386 20.56 15.50 20.15
C GLN A 386 19.89 14.19 19.73
N THR A 387 19.65 13.28 20.68
CA THR A 387 18.76 12.14 20.44
C THR A 387 17.45 12.28 21.21
N ALA A 388 16.39 11.73 20.63
CA ALA A 388 15.06 11.69 21.23
C ALA A 388 14.42 10.34 20.92
N ILE A 389 13.38 9.98 21.68
CA ILE A 389 12.60 8.78 21.43
C ILE A 389 11.27 9.17 20.80
N VAL A 390 10.86 8.42 19.80
CA VAL A 390 9.55 8.58 19.16
C VAL A 390 8.46 8.09 20.10
N VAL A 391 7.47 8.93 20.35
CA VAL A 391 6.31 8.64 21.20
C VAL A 391 5.03 8.68 20.36
N GLY A 392 3.96 8.07 20.86
CA GLY A 392 2.70 7.98 20.12
C GLY A 392 1.58 7.41 20.96
N GLU A 393 0.46 7.10 20.30
CA GLU A 393 -0.71 6.52 20.95
C GLU A 393 -0.35 5.21 21.69
N PRO A 394 -0.91 4.97 22.90
CA PRO A 394 -0.69 3.74 23.63
C PRO A 394 -0.99 2.50 22.77
N GLY A 395 -0.03 1.57 22.71
CA GLY A 395 -0.13 0.36 21.88
C GLY A 395 0.09 0.58 20.37
N GLY A 396 0.15 1.83 19.90
CA GLY A 396 0.46 2.17 18.52
C GLY A 396 1.94 1.95 18.19
N ARG A 397 2.23 1.31 17.05
CA ARG A 397 3.61 1.17 16.54
C ARG A 397 4.03 2.34 15.65
N VAL A 398 3.07 3.07 15.10
CA VAL A 398 3.27 4.25 14.24
C VAL A 398 2.25 5.31 14.67
N SER A 399 2.70 6.56 14.81
CA SER A 399 1.85 7.70 15.17
C SER A 399 2.33 8.96 14.44
N SER A 400 2.28 8.91 13.12
CA SER A 400 2.69 10.03 12.25
C SER A 400 1.52 10.92 11.84
N THR A 401 1.83 12.12 11.34
CA THR A 401 0.84 13.03 10.74
C THR A 401 0.84 12.93 9.21
N ARG A 402 -0.10 13.64 8.56
CA ARG A 402 -0.16 13.80 7.10
C ARG A 402 1.18 14.27 6.50
N ASP A 403 1.92 15.10 7.24
CA ASP A 403 3.10 15.83 6.73
C ASP A 403 4.43 15.12 7.05
N HIS A 404 4.39 13.78 7.24
CA HIS A 404 5.56 12.95 7.58
C HIS A 404 6.30 13.45 8.84
N GLN A 405 5.52 13.77 9.87
CA GLN A 405 6.02 14.18 11.17
C GLN A 405 5.73 13.11 12.22
N VAL A 406 6.59 13.04 13.23
CA VAL A 406 6.43 12.16 14.39
C VAL A 406 6.49 12.99 15.67
N ARG A 407 5.90 12.49 16.75
CA ARG A 407 6.08 13.07 18.08
C ARG A 407 7.31 12.48 18.72
N ILE A 408 8.09 13.33 19.37
CA ILE A 408 9.30 12.92 20.08
C ILE A 408 9.27 13.37 21.53
N GLN A 409 10.11 12.74 22.34
CA GLN A 409 10.44 13.20 23.68
C GLN A 409 11.94 13.08 23.90
N PHE A 410 12.57 14.17 24.31
CA PHE A 410 13.98 14.20 24.68
C PHE A 410 14.21 13.59 26.07
N PRO A 411 15.37 12.96 26.33
CA PRO A 411 15.67 12.35 27.63
C PRO A 411 15.69 13.33 28.82
N TRP A 412 16.04 14.59 28.58
CA TRP A 412 16.08 15.63 29.62
C TRP A 412 14.69 16.17 29.99
N MET A 413 13.64 15.78 29.24
CA MET A 413 12.28 16.20 29.55
C MET A 413 11.76 15.48 30.80
N ARG A 414 10.97 16.19 31.60
CA ARG A 414 10.46 15.71 32.89
C ARG A 414 8.96 15.96 33.07
N GLY A 415 8.28 15.11 33.82
CA GLY A 415 6.81 15.09 33.92
C GLY A 415 6.26 13.87 34.65
N LEU A 416 4.93 13.72 34.73
CA LEU A 416 4.32 12.66 35.57
C LEU A 416 4.52 11.23 35.05
N ALA A 417 4.75 11.05 33.75
CA ALA A 417 4.91 9.74 33.12
C ALA A 417 5.99 9.79 32.02
N PRO A 418 7.25 10.10 32.36
CA PRO A 418 8.29 10.24 31.36
C PRO A 418 8.64 8.87 30.78
N LEU A 419 9.38 8.86 29.68
CA LEU A 419 9.98 7.64 29.16
C LEU A 419 10.88 6.96 30.21
N PRO A 420 11.10 5.63 30.11
CA PRO A 420 11.94 4.91 31.07
C PRO A 420 13.30 5.58 31.28
N GLY A 421 13.63 5.89 32.53
CA GLY A 421 14.85 6.60 32.92
C GLY A 421 14.74 8.13 32.98
N GLY A 422 13.59 8.71 32.61
CA GLY A 422 13.31 10.15 32.74
C GLY A 422 12.93 10.57 34.16
N LEU A 423 12.95 11.88 34.41
CA LEU A 423 12.66 12.48 35.72
C LEU A 423 11.16 12.69 35.90
N THR A 424 10.64 12.31 37.07
CA THR A 424 9.22 12.42 37.43
C THR A 424 8.83 13.75 38.08
N ASP A 425 9.82 14.56 38.45
CA ASP A 425 9.55 15.94 38.85
C ASP A 425 9.08 16.75 37.64
N THR A 426 8.14 17.68 37.83
CA THR A 426 7.47 18.36 36.71
C THR A 426 8.16 19.66 36.30
N ALA A 427 9.29 19.99 36.92
CA ALA A 427 9.86 21.33 36.99
C ALA A 427 9.02 22.36 37.73
N SER A 428 7.72 22.39 37.48
CA SER A 428 6.87 23.55 37.61
C SER A 428 5.66 23.27 38.49
N ARG A 429 5.30 24.23 39.33
CA ARG A 429 4.07 24.25 40.13
C ARG A 429 2.87 24.69 39.29
N SER A 430 3.08 25.60 38.35
CA SER A 430 2.05 26.11 37.44
C SER A 430 1.72 25.13 36.30
N ASN A 431 2.65 24.22 35.96
CA ASN A 431 2.43 23.09 35.08
C ASN A 431 2.65 21.74 35.80
N PRO A 432 1.69 21.26 36.60
CA PRO A 432 1.81 20.04 37.38
C PRO A 432 1.80 18.75 36.54
N ALA A 433 1.49 18.81 35.24
CA ALA A 433 1.63 17.67 34.34
C ALA A 433 3.09 17.48 33.87
N GLY A 434 3.90 18.55 33.93
CA GLY A 434 5.21 18.64 33.32
C GLY A 434 5.13 18.68 31.79
N HIS A 435 6.23 18.35 31.13
CA HIS A 435 6.37 18.40 29.67
C HIS A 435 6.83 17.07 29.07
N ALA A 436 6.94 16.00 29.87
CA ALA A 436 7.30 14.65 29.44
C ALA A 436 6.17 13.63 29.70
N PRO A 437 5.11 13.63 28.86
CA PRO A 437 3.98 12.73 29.08
C PRO A 437 4.23 11.28 28.62
N GLY A 438 5.34 11.00 27.93
CA GLY A 438 5.73 9.65 27.50
C GLY A 438 4.88 9.06 26.36
N ASP A 439 3.97 9.83 25.79
CA ASP A 439 2.95 9.36 24.86
C ASP A 439 2.58 10.42 23.80
N GLN A 440 1.45 10.22 23.09
CA GLN A 440 0.93 11.12 22.05
C GLN A 440 0.67 12.55 22.50
N ARG A 441 0.58 12.82 23.81
CA ARG A 441 0.40 14.16 24.36
C ARG A 441 1.69 14.96 24.32
N SER A 442 2.83 14.36 23.97
CA SER A 442 4.04 15.12 23.72
C SER A 442 3.79 16.13 22.60
N GLY A 443 3.87 17.41 22.94
CA GLY A 443 3.60 18.50 21.99
C GLY A 443 4.73 18.75 20.98
N ILE A 444 5.83 17.98 21.05
CA ILE A 444 6.99 18.14 20.16
C ILE A 444 6.77 17.34 18.89
N LEU A 445 6.07 17.94 17.94
CA LEU A 445 5.83 17.39 16.62
C LEU A 445 6.92 17.82 15.65
N VAL A 446 7.64 16.87 15.06
CA VAL A 446 8.86 17.15 14.28
C VAL A 446 8.84 16.49 12.92
N ARG A 447 9.40 17.19 11.91
CA ARG A 447 9.56 16.65 10.56
C ARG A 447 10.65 15.58 10.53
N VAL A 448 10.47 14.60 9.66
CA VAL A 448 11.47 13.55 9.40
C VAL A 448 12.14 13.80 8.06
N ALA A 449 13.46 13.93 8.06
CA ALA A 449 14.25 14.01 6.85
C ALA A 449 14.34 12.64 6.17
N GLU A 450 14.22 12.63 4.85
CA GLU A 450 14.29 11.45 4.00
C GLU A 450 15.41 11.64 2.96
N GLN A 451 15.97 10.54 2.44
CA GLN A 451 17.03 10.63 1.43
C GLN A 451 16.55 11.26 0.11
N ALA A 452 15.29 11.03 -0.25
CA ALA A 452 14.62 11.64 -1.40
C ALA A 452 13.20 12.06 -0.98
N ALA A 453 12.85 13.33 -1.21
CA ALA A 453 11.51 13.85 -0.94
C ALA A 453 11.16 14.95 -1.96
N GLY A 454 10.02 14.82 -2.64
CA GLY A 454 9.48 15.83 -3.55
C GLY A 454 7.97 15.72 -3.71
N PRO A 455 7.35 16.52 -4.60
CA PRO A 455 5.89 16.56 -4.75
C PRO A 455 5.32 15.18 -5.15
N ASN A 456 4.79 14.46 -4.16
CA ASN A 456 4.23 13.10 -4.28
C ASN A 456 5.22 12.04 -4.82
N PHE A 457 6.51 12.16 -4.52
CA PHE A 457 7.52 11.12 -4.76
C PHE A 457 8.63 11.16 -3.71
N GLY A 458 9.32 10.04 -3.51
CA GLY A 458 10.43 9.95 -2.56
C GLY A 458 10.37 8.71 -1.67
N HIS A 459 11.18 8.72 -0.62
CA HIS A 459 11.19 7.70 0.43
C HIS A 459 10.21 8.09 1.55
N ALA A 460 9.70 7.08 2.27
CA ALA A 460 8.80 7.27 3.41
C ALA A 460 9.08 6.21 4.49
N PHE A 461 10.15 6.41 5.26
CA PHE A 461 10.56 5.55 6.37
C PHE A 461 10.18 6.21 7.70
N VAL A 462 8.89 6.15 8.04
CA VAL A 462 8.37 6.71 9.29
C VAL A 462 9.01 6.02 10.50
N PRO A 463 9.71 6.77 11.39
CA PRO A 463 10.21 6.24 12.65
C PRO A 463 9.07 5.69 13.52
N ARG A 464 9.24 4.49 14.06
CA ARG A 464 8.23 3.81 14.90
C ARG A 464 8.30 4.27 16.35
N VAL A 465 7.18 4.17 17.06
CA VAL A 465 7.14 4.44 18.51
C VAL A 465 8.17 3.56 19.22
N GLY A 466 9.00 4.19 20.06
CA GLY A 466 10.13 3.56 20.75
C GLY A 466 11.46 3.59 19.98
N ALA A 467 11.49 4.04 18.72
CA ALA A 467 12.74 4.24 17.99
C ALA A 467 13.51 5.45 18.55
N GLU A 468 14.84 5.32 18.61
CA GLU A 468 15.74 6.42 18.90
C GLU A 468 16.09 7.16 17.60
N VAL A 469 15.85 8.47 17.60
CA VAL A 469 16.06 9.36 16.46
C VAL A 469 17.11 10.41 16.78
N VAL A 470 17.90 10.77 15.76
CA VAL A 470 18.83 11.89 15.82
C VAL A 470 18.10 13.16 15.38
N VAL A 471 18.13 14.18 16.21
CA VAL A 471 17.43 15.45 16.02
C VAL A 471 18.43 16.58 15.81
N GLY A 472 18.33 17.22 14.64
CA GLY A 472 19.00 18.48 14.34
C GLY A 472 18.09 19.67 14.61
N PHE A 473 18.67 20.86 14.68
CA PHE A 473 17.96 22.11 14.97
C PHE A 473 18.29 23.14 13.88
N GLU A 474 17.27 23.65 13.18
CA GLU A 474 17.48 24.58 12.07
C GLU A 474 18.18 25.86 12.56
N SER A 475 19.38 26.14 12.05
CA SER A 475 20.26 27.24 12.53
C SER A 475 20.53 27.20 14.06
N GLY A 476 20.51 26.01 14.66
CA GLY A 476 20.67 25.84 16.11
C GLY A 476 19.46 26.28 16.95
N ASN A 477 18.31 26.58 16.33
CA ASN A 477 17.12 27.04 17.04
C ASN A 477 16.41 25.87 17.76
N ILE A 478 16.38 25.90 19.10
CA ILE A 478 15.72 24.87 19.93
C ILE A 478 14.23 24.67 19.55
N ASP A 479 13.57 25.72 19.03
CA ASP A 479 12.15 25.67 18.65
C ASP A 479 11.91 24.98 17.30
N ALA A 480 12.96 24.68 16.53
CA ALA A 480 12.86 24.11 15.17
C ALA A 480 13.60 22.76 15.05
N PRO A 481 13.19 21.73 15.82
CA PRO A 481 13.76 20.39 15.71
C PRO A 481 13.32 19.66 14.42
N VAL A 482 14.25 18.92 13.83
CA VAL A 482 14.04 18.04 12.67
C VAL A 482 14.76 16.71 12.91
N VAL A 483 14.07 15.59 12.70
CA VAL A 483 14.68 14.27 12.73
C VAL A 483 15.54 14.10 11.48
N LEU A 484 16.84 13.85 11.66
CA LEU A 484 17.81 13.64 10.58
C LEU A 484 17.99 12.17 10.21
N GLY A 485 17.66 11.26 11.13
CA GLY A 485 17.82 9.83 10.96
C GLY A 485 17.50 9.04 12.22
N GLN A 486 17.65 7.72 12.13
CA GLN A 486 17.47 6.77 13.22
C GLN A 486 18.80 6.13 13.58
N VAL A 487 19.00 5.81 14.85
CA VAL A 487 20.19 5.12 15.33
C VAL A 487 19.80 3.84 16.05
N TYR A 488 20.65 2.81 15.91
CA TYR A 488 20.58 1.61 16.72
C TYR A 488 21.34 1.83 18.04
N GLY A 489 20.89 1.19 19.11
CA GLY A 489 21.47 1.36 20.44
C GLY A 489 20.64 0.72 21.55
N GLY A 490 21.31 0.20 22.58
CA GLY A 490 20.67 -0.36 23.77
C GLY A 490 19.62 -1.44 23.47
N ARG A 491 18.33 -1.06 23.51
CA ARG A 491 17.18 -1.95 23.30
C ARG A 491 16.87 -2.26 21.83
N VAL A 492 17.40 -1.47 20.87
CA VAL A 492 17.13 -1.64 19.43
C VAL A 492 18.41 -2.10 18.73
N ARG A 493 18.40 -3.33 18.21
CA ARG A 493 19.54 -3.92 17.48
C ARG A 493 19.37 -3.77 15.96
N PRO A 494 20.48 -3.67 15.20
CA PRO A 494 20.43 -3.79 13.74
C PRO A 494 19.87 -5.16 13.33
N PRO A 495 19.13 -5.26 12.20
CA PRO A 495 18.56 -6.54 11.73
C PRO A 495 19.61 -7.56 11.29
N PHE A 496 20.80 -7.10 10.89
CA PHE A 496 21.91 -7.92 10.43
C PHE A 496 23.15 -7.74 11.33
N SER A 497 22.94 -7.61 12.65
CA SER A 497 24.02 -7.39 13.61
C SER A 497 25.10 -8.47 13.55
N ALA A 498 26.35 -8.08 13.40
CA ALA A 498 27.52 -8.95 13.29
C ALA A 498 28.75 -8.31 13.96
N GLY A 499 29.82 -9.09 14.14
CA GLY A 499 31.07 -8.64 14.77
C GLY A 499 31.12 -8.88 16.29
N GLU A 500 31.94 -8.09 16.98
CA GLU A 500 32.18 -8.23 18.43
C GLU A 500 30.87 -8.11 19.22
N GLY A 501 30.60 -9.10 20.08
CA GLY A 501 29.37 -9.15 20.88
C GLY A 501 28.10 -9.60 20.14
N SER A 502 28.21 -10.05 18.88
CA SER A 502 27.12 -10.69 18.13
C SER A 502 27.27 -12.22 18.11
N ASP A 503 26.15 -12.93 18.05
CA ASP A 503 26.10 -14.38 17.85
C ASP A 503 26.20 -14.79 16.35
N ALA A 504 26.33 -13.82 15.44
CA ALA A 504 26.42 -14.08 14.00
C ALA A 504 27.68 -14.85 13.61
N ASN A 505 27.56 -15.77 12.64
CA ASN A 505 28.69 -16.55 12.10
C ASN A 505 29.42 -15.86 10.93
N HIS A 506 29.32 -14.54 10.83
CA HIS A 506 30.01 -13.73 9.83
C HIS A 506 30.46 -12.41 10.44
N SER A 507 31.47 -11.77 9.83
CA SER A 507 32.02 -10.50 10.31
C SER A 507 31.19 -9.27 9.93
N GLY A 508 30.14 -9.44 9.12
CA GLY A 508 29.25 -8.36 8.67
C GLY A 508 29.04 -8.33 7.16
N SER A 509 28.99 -9.50 6.52
CA SER A 509 28.84 -9.60 5.07
C SER A 509 27.41 -9.33 4.57
N LEU A 510 26.43 -9.30 5.47
CA LEU A 510 25.02 -9.09 5.13
C LEU A 510 24.66 -7.60 5.19
N THR A 511 24.14 -7.08 4.08
CA THR A 511 23.64 -5.70 3.96
C THR A 511 22.23 -5.69 3.36
N GLY A 512 21.35 -4.80 3.81
CA GLY A 512 20.04 -4.63 3.17
C GLY A 512 18.96 -3.99 4.04
N LEU A 513 17.71 -4.30 3.73
CA LEU A 513 16.51 -3.79 4.40
C LEU A 513 15.70 -4.95 4.98
N GLN A 514 15.31 -4.83 6.25
CA GLN A 514 14.35 -5.74 6.87
C GLN A 514 13.23 -4.92 7.52
N THR A 515 11.99 -5.23 7.15
CA THR A 515 10.80 -4.60 7.72
C THR A 515 10.12 -5.50 8.74
N GLN A 516 9.26 -4.91 9.55
CA GLN A 516 8.32 -5.62 10.41
C GLN A 516 6.91 -5.23 10.00
N THR A 517 5.96 -6.13 10.15
CA THR A 517 4.55 -5.81 10.04
C THR A 517 4.10 -4.92 11.22
N LEU A 518 2.89 -4.37 11.17
CA LEU A 518 2.39 -3.47 12.23
C LEU A 518 1.99 -4.22 13.52
N ASP A 519 1.70 -5.52 13.42
CA ASP A 519 1.53 -6.45 14.53
C ASP A 519 2.86 -6.96 15.12
N GLY A 520 4.00 -6.56 14.52
CA GLY A 520 5.34 -6.84 15.05
C GLY A 520 5.97 -8.15 14.57
N GLN A 521 5.38 -8.81 13.57
CA GLN A 521 5.97 -9.99 12.93
C GLN A 521 7.04 -9.60 11.90
N PRO A 522 7.93 -10.53 11.51
CA PRO A 522 8.84 -10.32 10.38
C PRO A 522 8.07 -10.00 9.09
N GLY A 523 8.44 -8.91 8.42
CA GLY A 523 7.83 -8.47 7.17
C GLY A 523 8.61 -8.96 5.95
N SER A 524 9.06 -8.01 5.12
CA SER A 524 9.87 -8.27 3.93
C SER A 524 11.35 -8.09 4.25
N ARG A 525 12.20 -8.86 3.57
CA ARG A 525 13.66 -8.75 3.65
C ARG A 525 14.23 -8.64 2.24
N TRP A 526 15.11 -7.68 2.05
CA TRP A 526 16.04 -7.65 0.93
C TRP A 526 17.44 -7.69 1.50
N VAL A 527 18.26 -8.65 1.06
CA VAL A 527 19.60 -8.85 1.59
C VAL A 527 20.59 -9.17 0.47
N MET A 528 21.75 -8.53 0.54
CA MET A 528 22.95 -8.83 -0.21
C MET A 528 23.96 -9.47 0.74
N ASP A 529 24.58 -10.57 0.32
CA ASP A 529 25.66 -11.24 1.06
C ASP A 529 26.96 -11.09 0.27
N ASP A 530 27.88 -10.29 0.79
CA ASP A 530 29.19 -10.00 0.19
C ASP A 530 30.29 -10.94 0.72
N ALA A 531 29.91 -12.11 1.24
CA ALA A 531 30.88 -13.11 1.66
C ALA A 531 31.78 -13.54 0.49
N ALA A 532 33.09 -13.58 0.73
CA ALA A 532 34.08 -13.87 -0.30
C ALA A 532 33.80 -15.22 -1.00
N GLY A 533 33.64 -15.18 -2.33
CA GLY A 533 33.34 -16.36 -3.15
C GLY A 533 31.92 -16.91 -3.00
N GLN A 534 31.03 -16.22 -2.28
CA GLN A 534 29.68 -16.67 -1.93
C GLN A 534 28.66 -15.54 -2.10
N LEU A 535 28.78 -14.76 -3.18
CA LEU A 535 27.92 -13.61 -3.44
C LEU A 535 26.46 -14.05 -3.65
N ARG A 536 25.54 -13.42 -2.92
CA ARG A 536 24.11 -13.75 -2.98
C ARG A 536 23.24 -12.50 -2.90
N HIS A 537 22.17 -12.48 -3.69
CA HIS A 537 21.05 -11.54 -3.50
C HIS A 537 19.78 -12.32 -3.20
N GLU A 538 19.00 -11.86 -2.21
CA GLU A 538 17.71 -12.45 -1.88
C GLU A 538 16.64 -11.38 -1.62
N LEU A 539 15.48 -11.58 -2.24
CA LEU A 539 14.24 -10.87 -1.94
C LEU A 539 13.27 -11.87 -1.29
N ASN A 540 12.83 -11.59 -0.07
CA ASN A 540 11.97 -12.45 0.74
C ASN A 540 10.75 -11.70 1.27
N ASN A 541 9.63 -12.41 1.31
CA ASN A 541 8.40 -11.99 1.97
C ASN A 541 7.88 -13.14 2.85
N SER A 542 7.58 -12.83 4.12
CA SER A 542 7.02 -13.81 5.06
C SER A 542 5.68 -14.41 4.60
N THR A 543 4.93 -13.70 3.76
CA THR A 543 3.69 -14.20 3.16
C THR A 543 3.97 -15.41 2.27
N ALA A 544 3.46 -16.56 2.67
CA ALA A 544 3.69 -17.86 2.03
C ALA A 544 5.19 -18.24 1.88
N GLY A 545 6.08 -17.68 2.72
CA GLY A 545 7.52 -17.98 2.65
C GLY A 545 8.15 -17.71 1.27
N THR A 546 7.65 -16.71 0.56
CA THR A 546 8.01 -16.45 -0.84
C THR A 546 9.36 -15.77 -0.93
N HIS A 547 10.28 -16.32 -1.73
CA HIS A 547 11.57 -15.70 -1.97
C HIS A 547 12.11 -15.94 -3.39
N LEU A 548 12.89 -14.96 -3.86
CA LEU A 548 13.74 -15.04 -5.05
C LEU A 548 15.19 -14.87 -4.60
N ALA A 549 16.00 -15.91 -4.74
CA ALA A 549 17.42 -15.90 -4.43
C ALA A 549 18.24 -16.07 -5.70
N GLN A 550 19.38 -15.39 -5.79
CA GLN A 550 20.31 -15.42 -6.92
C GLN A 550 21.75 -15.47 -6.44
N GLY A 551 22.62 -16.15 -7.19
CA GLY A 551 24.04 -16.34 -6.87
C GLY A 551 24.27 -17.59 -6.04
N TYR A 552 25.01 -17.46 -4.93
CA TYR A 552 25.36 -18.56 -4.02
C TYR A 552 24.24 -18.79 -2.99
N LEU A 553 23.40 -19.79 -3.23
CA LEU A 553 22.20 -20.06 -2.46
C LEU A 553 22.56 -20.73 -1.13
N ILE A 554 22.14 -20.13 -0.02
CA ILE A 554 22.29 -20.67 1.34
C ILE A 554 20.98 -20.49 2.12
N ASP A 555 20.76 -21.31 3.15
CA ASP A 555 19.75 -21.00 4.17
C ASP A 555 20.14 -19.75 4.98
N GLN A 556 19.18 -18.99 5.50
CA GLN A 556 19.46 -17.86 6.40
C GLN A 556 18.39 -17.70 7.48
N GLN A 557 18.83 -17.78 8.73
CA GLN A 557 18.00 -17.56 9.92
C GLN A 557 18.46 -16.31 10.67
N GLY A 558 17.70 -15.23 10.57
CA GLY A 558 18.10 -13.93 11.14
C GLY A 558 19.45 -13.48 10.58
N THR A 559 20.45 -13.38 11.46
CA THR A 559 21.84 -13.01 11.15
C THR A 559 22.75 -14.20 10.86
N MET A 560 22.24 -15.43 10.85
CA MET A 560 23.04 -16.64 10.65
C MET A 560 23.02 -17.07 9.19
N ARG A 561 24.22 -17.28 8.62
CA ARG A 561 24.42 -17.92 7.32
C ARG A 561 24.34 -19.45 7.51
N GLY A 562 23.42 -20.09 6.82
CA GLY A 562 23.10 -21.51 6.98
C GLY A 562 23.78 -22.42 5.95
N ALA A 563 23.17 -23.59 5.73
CA ALA A 563 23.69 -24.60 4.81
C ALA A 563 23.66 -24.12 3.35
N TYR A 564 24.64 -24.56 2.57
CA TYR A 564 24.66 -24.39 1.12
C TYR A 564 23.51 -25.16 0.46
N ARG A 565 22.82 -24.50 -0.48
CA ARG A 565 21.63 -25.02 -1.18
C ARG A 565 21.81 -25.14 -2.69
N GLY A 566 22.79 -24.45 -3.28
CA GLY A 566 23.06 -24.48 -4.71
C GLY A 566 23.61 -23.17 -5.26
N GLU A 567 23.77 -23.09 -6.57
CA GLU A 567 24.18 -21.87 -7.29
C GLU A 567 23.21 -21.59 -8.43
N GLY A 568 23.05 -20.31 -8.80
CA GLY A 568 22.18 -19.88 -9.89
C GLY A 568 21.03 -19.02 -9.38
N PHE A 569 19.79 -19.43 -9.59
CA PHE A 569 18.61 -18.74 -9.03
C PHE A 569 17.58 -19.74 -8.51
N GLU A 570 16.86 -19.34 -7.47
CA GLU A 570 15.73 -20.07 -6.92
C GLU A 570 14.55 -19.12 -6.76
N LEU A 571 13.39 -19.52 -7.27
CA LEU A 571 12.10 -18.95 -6.93
C LEU A 571 11.34 -20.00 -6.12
N ALA A 572 11.06 -19.70 -4.85
CA ALA A 572 10.38 -20.63 -3.95
C ALA A 572 9.22 -19.94 -3.23
N THR A 573 8.13 -20.67 -3.05
CA THR A 573 6.95 -20.25 -2.30
C THR A 573 6.24 -21.48 -1.74
N GLN A 574 5.65 -21.36 -0.56
CA GLN A 574 4.72 -22.35 0.01
C GLN A 574 3.29 -22.16 -0.52
N GLY A 575 3.05 -21.08 -1.29
CA GLY A 575 1.79 -20.83 -1.98
C GLY A 575 1.87 -21.26 -3.45
N TRP A 576 1.12 -20.56 -4.29
CA TRP A 576 1.04 -20.84 -5.72
C TRP A 576 1.99 -19.93 -6.49
N GLY A 577 2.80 -20.52 -7.36
CA GLY A 577 3.45 -19.76 -8.41
C GLY A 577 2.58 -19.72 -9.66
N VAL A 578 2.67 -18.65 -10.46
CA VAL A 578 2.40 -18.66 -11.92
C VAL A 578 3.54 -17.94 -12.68
N VAL A 579 4.10 -18.52 -13.74
CA VAL A 579 4.96 -17.80 -14.71
C VAL A 579 4.06 -17.52 -15.93
N ARG A 580 4.05 -16.33 -16.56
CA ARG A 580 3.18 -16.02 -17.74
C ARG A 580 3.90 -15.18 -18.82
N ALA A 581 3.92 -15.64 -20.08
CA ALA A 581 4.66 -15.03 -21.18
C ALA A 581 3.84 -15.10 -22.47
N GLY A 582 3.18 -13.98 -22.80
CA GLY A 582 2.25 -13.90 -23.94
C GLY A 582 2.91 -14.11 -25.32
N ALA A 583 4.23 -13.97 -25.41
CA ALA A 583 5.01 -14.22 -26.62
C ALA A 583 5.66 -15.63 -26.66
N GLY A 584 5.43 -16.46 -25.63
CA GLY A 584 5.97 -17.82 -25.52
C GLY A 584 7.02 -17.99 -24.41
N VAL A 585 7.32 -19.26 -24.10
CA VAL A 585 8.29 -19.68 -23.07
C VAL A 585 9.28 -20.64 -23.70
N LEU A 586 10.57 -20.35 -23.55
CA LEU A 586 11.65 -21.29 -23.85
C LEU A 586 12.14 -21.90 -22.54
N MET A 587 11.98 -23.22 -22.39
CA MET A 587 12.58 -24.00 -21.31
C MET A 587 13.75 -24.79 -21.88
N SER A 588 14.97 -24.40 -21.52
CA SER A 588 16.21 -24.93 -22.10
C SER A 588 17.24 -25.25 -21.02
N SER A 589 17.92 -26.38 -21.17
CA SER A 589 19.14 -26.73 -20.43
C SER A 589 20.42 -26.57 -21.26
N THR A 590 20.31 -26.03 -22.48
CA THR A 590 21.45 -25.80 -23.37
C THR A 590 22.26 -24.61 -22.88
N ALA A 591 23.50 -24.87 -22.46
CA ALA A 591 24.39 -23.81 -22.00
C ALA A 591 24.81 -22.89 -23.15
N ARG A 592 24.60 -21.57 -23.00
CA ARG A 592 25.20 -20.53 -23.85
C ARG A 592 26.29 -19.80 -23.07
N GLN A 593 27.52 -19.85 -23.58
CA GLN A 593 28.64 -19.12 -23.01
C GLN A 593 28.39 -17.61 -23.10
N LEU A 594 28.63 -16.87 -22.01
CA LEU A 594 28.72 -15.40 -21.96
C LEU A 594 27.48 -14.62 -22.49
N GLY A 595 26.29 -15.21 -22.53
CA GLY A 595 25.11 -14.52 -23.07
C GLY A 595 25.26 -14.16 -24.55
N ALA A 596 25.94 -15.00 -25.32
CA ALA A 596 26.28 -14.75 -26.73
C ALA A 596 25.07 -14.63 -27.69
N SER A 597 23.82 -14.71 -27.22
CA SER A 597 22.63 -14.56 -28.03
C SER A 597 21.43 -14.08 -27.21
N THR A 598 20.28 -13.91 -27.86
CA THR A 598 19.03 -13.45 -27.25
C THR A 598 18.36 -14.56 -26.43
N GLN A 599 17.40 -14.18 -25.57
CA GLN A 599 16.72 -15.10 -24.66
C GLN A 599 15.87 -16.17 -25.38
N LEU A 600 15.47 -15.95 -26.65
CA LEU A 600 14.63 -16.85 -27.44
C LEU A 600 15.33 -17.41 -28.68
N ASP A 601 16.65 -17.27 -28.81
CA ASP A 601 17.36 -17.91 -29.91
C ASP A 601 17.24 -19.44 -29.80
N VAL A 602 16.79 -20.07 -30.88
CA VAL A 602 16.51 -21.50 -31.02
C VAL A 602 17.09 -22.08 -32.32
N ALA A 603 18.02 -21.36 -32.97
CA ALA A 603 18.49 -21.68 -34.32
C ALA A 603 19.02 -23.12 -34.44
N GLU A 604 19.79 -23.61 -33.46
CA GLU A 604 20.32 -24.98 -33.49
C GLU A 604 19.24 -26.07 -33.32
N ARG A 605 18.09 -25.72 -32.74
CA ARG A 605 16.99 -26.66 -32.43
C ARG A 605 15.95 -26.74 -33.54
N VAL A 606 15.80 -25.66 -34.29
CA VAL A 606 14.96 -25.64 -35.50
C VAL A 606 15.39 -26.75 -36.47
N GLU A 607 16.70 -27.03 -36.61
CA GLU A 607 17.19 -28.13 -37.46
C GLU A 607 16.76 -29.53 -36.96
N GLN A 608 16.76 -29.78 -35.66
CA GLN A 608 16.28 -31.06 -35.10
C GLN A 608 14.77 -31.25 -35.34
N LEU A 609 13.99 -30.18 -35.24
CA LEU A 609 12.56 -30.22 -35.56
C LEU A 609 12.32 -30.41 -37.07
N LYS A 610 13.19 -29.88 -37.95
CA LYS A 610 13.13 -30.14 -39.40
C LYS A 610 13.36 -31.62 -39.72
N ASP A 611 14.33 -32.27 -39.06
CA ASP A 611 14.57 -33.71 -39.22
C ASP A 611 13.38 -34.57 -38.75
N ALA A 612 12.76 -34.19 -37.63
CA ALA A 612 11.53 -34.84 -37.16
C ALA A 612 10.37 -34.67 -38.16
N ALA A 613 10.18 -33.47 -38.71
CA ALA A 613 9.14 -33.22 -39.71
C ALA A 613 9.38 -34.01 -41.00
N LYS A 614 10.63 -34.12 -41.46
CA LYS A 614 10.98 -34.93 -42.63
C LYS A 614 10.66 -36.42 -42.40
N THR A 615 11.00 -36.96 -41.24
CA THR A 615 10.72 -38.36 -40.87
C THR A 615 9.22 -38.66 -40.90
N ALA A 616 8.41 -37.77 -40.31
CA ALA A 616 6.96 -37.92 -40.31
C ALA A 616 6.34 -37.85 -41.72
N GLN A 617 6.88 -37.03 -42.62
CA GLN A 617 6.45 -36.96 -44.03
C GLN A 617 6.80 -38.22 -44.84
N GLU A 618 7.97 -38.81 -44.61
CA GLU A 618 8.38 -40.05 -45.29
C GLU A 618 7.52 -41.24 -44.86
N LEU A 619 7.21 -41.35 -43.55
CA LEU A 619 6.30 -42.36 -43.02
C LEU A 619 4.87 -42.19 -43.55
N ASP A 620 4.37 -40.95 -43.62
CA ASP A 620 3.06 -40.64 -44.20
C ASP A 620 2.96 -41.07 -45.67
N ARG A 621 3.99 -40.78 -46.48
CA ARG A 621 4.04 -41.22 -47.88
C ARG A 621 4.05 -42.74 -48.02
N ALA A 622 4.79 -43.44 -47.16
CA ALA A 622 4.82 -44.90 -47.16
C ALA A 622 3.45 -45.50 -46.76
N ALA A 623 2.84 -44.98 -45.69
CA ALA A 623 1.52 -45.41 -45.20
C ALA A 623 0.43 -45.20 -46.26
N THR A 624 0.32 -43.98 -46.79
CA THR A 624 -0.68 -43.64 -47.83
C THR A 624 -0.48 -44.43 -49.12
N GLY A 625 0.78 -44.66 -49.54
CA GLY A 625 1.10 -45.51 -50.68
C GLY A 625 0.67 -46.97 -50.49
N ALA A 626 0.64 -47.45 -49.25
CA ALA A 626 0.12 -48.77 -48.87
C ALA A 626 -1.38 -48.78 -48.54
N GLN A 627 -2.11 -47.71 -48.89
CA GLN A 627 -3.55 -47.52 -48.61
C GLN A 627 -3.89 -47.48 -47.10
N ALA A 628 -2.92 -47.22 -46.22
CA ALA A 628 -3.18 -46.90 -44.81
C ALA A 628 -3.60 -45.42 -44.65
N VAL A 629 -4.14 -45.08 -43.48
CA VAL A 629 -4.58 -43.70 -43.16
C VAL A 629 -3.35 -42.78 -43.04
N GLY A 630 -3.39 -41.62 -43.69
CA GLY A 630 -2.28 -40.65 -43.66
C GLY A 630 -2.20 -39.80 -42.38
N LEU A 631 -1.04 -39.20 -42.14
CA LEU A 631 -0.69 -38.37 -40.99
C LEU A 631 -1.00 -36.88 -41.26
N SER A 632 -2.27 -36.51 -41.17
CA SER A 632 -2.74 -35.12 -41.42
C SER A 632 -2.09 -34.05 -40.52
N ALA A 633 -1.54 -34.46 -39.36
CA ALA A 633 -0.83 -33.59 -38.41
C ALA A 633 0.50 -33.00 -38.96
N ASN A 634 1.06 -33.57 -40.05
CA ASN A 634 2.29 -33.10 -40.67
C ASN A 634 2.23 -31.62 -41.11
N ALA A 635 1.05 -31.15 -41.53
CA ALA A 635 0.84 -29.75 -41.88
C ALA A 635 1.03 -28.82 -40.68
N ALA A 636 0.41 -29.14 -39.53
CA ALA A 636 0.50 -28.34 -38.30
C ALA A 636 1.94 -28.29 -37.75
N GLN A 637 2.71 -29.39 -37.87
CA GLN A 637 4.12 -29.42 -37.48
C GLN A 637 4.99 -28.49 -38.35
N THR A 638 4.68 -28.42 -39.65
CA THR A 638 5.38 -27.53 -40.60
C THR A 638 5.06 -26.05 -40.32
N ASP A 639 3.80 -25.72 -40.02
CA ASP A 639 3.39 -24.37 -39.64
C ASP A 639 4.06 -23.91 -38.33
N PHE A 640 4.17 -24.80 -37.34
CA PHE A 640 4.85 -24.49 -36.08
C PHE A 640 6.35 -24.22 -36.29
N LEU A 641 7.02 -25.07 -37.08
CA LEU A 641 8.42 -24.87 -37.49
C LEU A 641 8.64 -23.48 -38.10
N LYS A 642 7.78 -23.06 -39.02
CA LYS A 642 7.83 -21.73 -39.64
C LYS A 642 7.66 -20.61 -38.61
N ALA A 643 6.79 -20.81 -37.62
CA ALA A 643 6.49 -19.83 -36.59
C ALA A 643 7.64 -19.59 -35.59
N ILE A 644 8.55 -20.55 -35.42
CA ILE A 644 9.68 -20.44 -34.49
C ILE A 644 11.03 -20.23 -35.20
N ASP A 645 11.11 -20.50 -36.50
CA ASP A 645 12.34 -20.34 -37.29
C ASP A 645 12.68 -18.85 -37.48
N PRO A 646 13.81 -18.34 -36.94
CA PRO A 646 14.24 -16.95 -37.11
C PRO A 646 14.48 -16.54 -38.57
N ALA A 647 14.79 -17.51 -39.46
CA ALA A 647 14.90 -17.25 -40.89
C ALA A 647 13.53 -16.94 -41.52
N GLN A 648 12.44 -17.36 -40.88
CA GLN A 648 11.06 -17.21 -41.35
C GLN A 648 10.25 -16.24 -40.46
N ASP A 649 9.18 -16.69 -39.81
CA ASP A 649 8.25 -15.85 -39.05
C ASP A 649 8.71 -15.61 -37.59
N GLY A 650 9.69 -16.42 -37.11
CA GLY A 650 10.23 -16.46 -35.74
C GLY A 650 11.15 -15.29 -35.36
N LYS A 651 10.86 -14.09 -35.86
CA LYS A 651 11.62 -12.86 -35.59
C LYS A 651 10.73 -11.64 -35.51
N TYR A 652 11.18 -10.60 -34.81
CA TYR A 652 10.51 -9.31 -34.86
C TYR A 652 10.76 -8.61 -36.21
N ALA A 653 9.68 -8.17 -36.88
CA ALA A 653 9.78 -7.46 -38.15
C ALA A 653 10.00 -5.93 -38.00
N GLY A 654 9.95 -5.41 -36.77
CA GLY A 654 10.09 -4.01 -36.42
C GLY A 654 10.15 -3.81 -34.91
N SER A 655 10.24 -2.56 -34.43
CA SER A 655 10.37 -2.26 -33.00
C SER A 655 9.27 -2.90 -32.16
N ALA A 656 9.66 -3.54 -31.05
CA ALA A 656 8.74 -4.14 -30.10
C ALA A 656 8.65 -3.26 -28.84
N GLY A 657 7.45 -2.74 -28.52
CA GLY A 657 7.24 -1.96 -27.30
C GLY A 657 8.06 -0.66 -27.19
N GLY A 658 8.42 -0.04 -28.31
CA GLY A 658 9.27 1.15 -28.34
C GLY A 658 10.78 0.86 -28.27
N GLN A 659 11.19 -0.41 -28.25
CA GLN A 659 12.58 -0.83 -28.30
C GLN A 659 12.96 -1.34 -29.69
N SER A 660 14.22 -1.10 -30.07
CA SER A 660 14.81 -1.62 -31.30
C SER A 660 14.87 -3.15 -31.25
N ALA A 661 14.27 -3.82 -32.24
CA ALA A 661 14.16 -5.28 -32.28
C ALA A 661 15.28 -5.93 -33.11
N THR A 662 16.48 -5.37 -33.03
CA THR A 662 17.69 -5.84 -33.72
C THR A 662 18.76 -6.19 -32.70
N LYS A 663 19.51 -7.25 -32.95
CA LYS A 663 20.64 -7.68 -32.14
C LYS A 663 21.76 -6.64 -32.23
N PRO A 664 22.26 -6.12 -31.10
CA PRO A 664 23.43 -5.25 -31.11
C PRO A 664 24.69 -6.07 -31.47
N ASN A 665 25.60 -5.46 -32.22
CA ASN A 665 26.94 -6.01 -32.44
C ASN A 665 27.99 -5.13 -31.76
N GLY A 666 29.25 -5.57 -31.70
CA GLY A 666 30.33 -4.87 -30.98
C GLY A 666 30.57 -3.41 -31.39
N THR A 667 30.01 -2.96 -32.52
CA THR A 667 30.17 -1.59 -33.06
C THR A 667 28.87 -0.84 -33.29
N GLN A 668 27.70 -1.48 -33.11
CA GLN A 668 26.40 -0.94 -33.54
C GLN A 668 25.30 -1.31 -32.55
N ARG A 669 24.57 -0.30 -32.07
CA ARG A 669 23.46 -0.47 -31.10
C ARG A 669 22.09 -0.75 -31.75
N ASP A 670 21.89 -0.34 -33.01
CA ASP A 670 20.64 -0.50 -33.78
C ASP A 670 20.93 -0.89 -35.24
N GLY A 671 20.16 -1.81 -35.83
CA GLY A 671 20.25 -2.18 -37.25
C GLY A 671 21.05 -3.45 -37.58
N GLY A 672 21.23 -4.35 -36.61
CA GLY A 672 21.74 -5.72 -36.83
C GLY A 672 20.64 -6.73 -37.19
N ASP A 673 20.95 -8.04 -37.10
CA ASP A 673 19.97 -9.09 -37.35
C ASP A 673 18.74 -8.95 -36.43
N PRO A 674 17.53 -9.27 -36.89
CA PRO A 674 16.34 -9.25 -36.05
C PRO A 674 16.46 -10.14 -34.81
N VAL A 675 15.89 -9.69 -33.69
CA VAL A 675 15.76 -10.49 -32.47
C VAL A 675 14.70 -11.58 -32.68
N GLU A 676 15.01 -12.79 -32.22
CA GLU A 676 14.11 -13.95 -32.28
C GLU A 676 12.85 -13.76 -31.45
N ARG A 677 11.76 -14.38 -31.91
CA ARG A 677 10.51 -14.52 -31.15
C ARG A 677 9.80 -15.79 -31.60
N PHE A 678 8.82 -16.25 -30.82
CA PHE A 678 7.82 -17.16 -31.39
C PHE A 678 6.73 -16.33 -32.07
N ALA A 679 6.42 -16.67 -33.33
CA ALA A 679 5.35 -16.02 -34.07
C ALA A 679 3.95 -16.41 -33.57
N THR A 680 3.88 -17.50 -32.83
CA THR A 680 2.70 -18.03 -32.13
C THR A 680 3.02 -18.20 -30.65
N PRO A 681 2.07 -18.02 -29.73
CA PRO A 681 2.26 -18.41 -28.34
C PRO A 681 2.57 -19.90 -28.25
N ALA A 682 3.76 -20.24 -27.77
CA ALA A 682 4.23 -21.61 -27.67
C ALA A 682 5.13 -21.82 -26.45
N VAL A 683 5.11 -23.04 -25.92
CA VAL A 683 6.09 -23.53 -24.97
C VAL A 683 7.00 -24.50 -25.71
N LEU A 684 8.27 -24.13 -25.89
CA LEU A 684 9.28 -25.02 -26.44
C LEU A 684 10.14 -25.54 -25.28
N MET A 685 10.12 -26.86 -25.09
CA MET A 685 10.99 -27.55 -24.14
C MET A 685 12.08 -28.27 -24.94
N GLU A 686 13.33 -28.03 -24.59
CA GLU A 686 14.47 -28.66 -25.25
C GLU A 686 15.56 -29.02 -24.25
N SER A 687 16.24 -30.13 -24.51
CA SER A 687 17.38 -30.62 -23.73
C SER A 687 18.29 -31.41 -24.67
N PRO A 688 19.62 -31.25 -24.57
CA PRO A 688 20.56 -31.99 -25.43
C PRO A 688 20.63 -33.48 -25.12
N GLU A 689 20.16 -33.92 -23.93
CA GLU A 689 20.21 -35.33 -23.52
C GLU A 689 18.82 -35.93 -23.28
N ASN A 690 18.11 -35.48 -22.24
CA ASN A 690 16.86 -36.09 -21.80
C ASN A 690 15.80 -35.04 -21.44
N ILE A 691 14.55 -35.33 -21.78
CA ILE A 691 13.35 -34.67 -21.27
C ILE A 691 12.48 -35.75 -20.66
N VAL A 692 12.15 -35.63 -19.36
CA VAL A 692 11.38 -36.65 -18.62
C VAL A 692 10.14 -35.99 -18.04
N VAL A 693 8.97 -36.57 -18.32
CA VAL A 693 7.69 -36.20 -17.69
C VAL A 693 7.28 -37.33 -16.76
N THR A 694 7.20 -37.05 -15.45
CA THR A 694 6.86 -38.04 -14.42
C THR A 694 5.85 -37.47 -13.44
N THR A 695 4.93 -38.30 -12.97
CA THR A 695 3.90 -37.94 -11.98
C THR A 695 3.51 -39.19 -11.19
N PRO A 696 3.32 -39.09 -9.86
CA PRO A 696 2.92 -40.23 -9.03
C PRO A 696 1.42 -40.57 -9.13
N ASP A 697 0.62 -39.74 -9.80
CA ASP A 697 -0.83 -39.91 -9.92
C ASP A 697 -1.22 -40.09 -11.40
N SER A 698 -1.53 -39.00 -12.10
CA SER A 698 -2.03 -39.05 -13.48
C SER A 698 -1.34 -38.02 -14.38
N ALA A 699 -1.06 -38.40 -15.63
CA ALA A 699 -0.63 -37.50 -16.71
C ALA A 699 -1.64 -37.59 -17.86
N VAL A 700 -2.09 -36.45 -18.37
CA VAL A 700 -3.04 -36.36 -19.49
C VAL A 700 -2.42 -35.50 -20.60
N SER A 701 -2.57 -35.96 -21.84
CA SER A 701 -2.22 -35.20 -23.05
C SER A 701 -3.44 -35.13 -23.95
N TYR A 702 -3.94 -33.91 -24.19
CA TYR A 702 -5.12 -33.64 -25.02
C TYR A 702 -4.81 -32.55 -26.05
N ALA A 703 -5.24 -32.76 -27.29
CA ALA A 703 -5.25 -31.73 -28.32
C ALA A 703 -6.55 -31.76 -29.11
N ALA A 704 -7.19 -30.60 -29.28
CA ALA A 704 -8.43 -30.48 -30.05
C ALA A 704 -8.26 -30.76 -31.56
N LYS A 705 -7.01 -30.75 -32.06
CA LYS A 705 -6.69 -31.05 -33.45
C LYS A 705 -5.76 -32.26 -33.57
N HIS A 706 -4.50 -32.13 -33.13
CA HIS A 706 -3.47 -33.13 -33.38
C HIS A 706 -2.60 -33.36 -32.14
N VAL A 707 -2.48 -34.62 -31.70
CA VAL A 707 -1.36 -35.10 -30.88
C VAL A 707 -0.42 -35.83 -31.83
N HIS A 708 0.81 -35.35 -31.98
CA HIS A 708 1.78 -35.92 -32.91
C HIS A 708 3.03 -36.34 -32.15
N VAL A 709 3.36 -37.64 -32.18
CA VAL A 709 4.53 -38.22 -31.53
C VAL A 709 5.42 -38.82 -32.61
N THR A 710 6.64 -38.28 -32.76
CA THR A 710 7.62 -38.73 -33.75
C THR A 710 8.89 -39.17 -33.03
N SER A 711 9.38 -40.36 -33.35
CA SER A 711 10.72 -40.85 -32.93
C SER A 711 11.53 -41.14 -34.18
N LEU A 712 12.81 -40.74 -34.18
CA LEU A 712 13.78 -41.14 -35.21
C LEU A 712 14.26 -42.58 -35.00
N GLY A 713 14.25 -43.06 -33.75
CA GLY A 713 14.58 -44.43 -33.37
C GLY A 713 13.34 -45.21 -32.98
N ASP A 714 13.41 -45.95 -31.87
CA ASP A 714 12.29 -46.72 -31.35
C ASP A 714 11.27 -45.85 -30.61
N ALA A 715 10.00 -46.26 -30.64
CA ALA A 715 8.94 -45.72 -29.81
C ALA A 715 8.30 -46.86 -29.01
N HIS A 716 8.28 -46.74 -27.68
CA HIS A 716 7.72 -47.75 -26.79
C HIS A 716 6.47 -47.23 -26.08
N VAL A 717 5.39 -48.00 -26.11
CA VAL A 717 4.16 -47.74 -25.34
C VAL A 717 3.91 -48.97 -24.46
N GLY A 718 3.86 -48.77 -23.15
CA GLY A 718 3.61 -49.83 -22.19
C GLY A 718 2.80 -49.34 -21.00
N ALA A 719 1.94 -50.19 -20.45
CA ALA A 719 1.18 -49.93 -19.23
C ALA A 719 1.24 -51.17 -18.32
N GLY A 720 1.34 -50.96 -17.00
CA GLY A 720 1.33 -52.06 -16.03
C GLY A 720 -0.03 -52.75 -15.89
N ALA A 721 -1.11 -52.12 -16.37
CA ALA A 721 -2.46 -52.67 -16.37
C ALA A 721 -3.04 -52.78 -17.79
N THR A 722 -3.55 -51.69 -18.35
CA THR A 722 -4.27 -51.71 -19.64
C THR A 722 -3.79 -50.62 -20.58
N VAL A 723 -3.59 -50.97 -21.85
CA VAL A 723 -3.49 -50.02 -22.97
C VAL A 723 -4.77 -50.14 -23.80
N ALA A 724 -5.49 -49.03 -24.02
CA ALA A 724 -6.71 -49.01 -24.82
C ALA A 724 -6.66 -47.87 -25.85
N ALA A 725 -7.14 -48.13 -27.07
CA ALA A 725 -7.25 -47.14 -28.15
C ALA A 725 -8.66 -47.19 -28.76
N ALA A 726 -9.29 -46.03 -28.93
CA ALA A 726 -10.61 -45.87 -29.54
C ALA A 726 -10.59 -44.68 -30.52
N THR A 727 -11.16 -44.84 -31.70
CA THR A 727 -11.14 -43.84 -32.79
C THR A 727 -12.55 -43.60 -33.32
N GLY A 728 -12.90 -42.35 -33.64
CA GLY A 728 -14.22 -41.99 -34.18
C GLY A 728 -14.36 -42.09 -35.70
N ASP A 729 -13.24 -42.11 -36.43
CA ASP A 729 -13.22 -42.20 -37.91
C ASP A 729 -12.47 -43.47 -38.33
N ALA A 730 -11.14 -43.48 -38.22
CA ALA A 730 -10.31 -44.62 -38.59
C ALA A 730 -9.17 -44.88 -37.59
N ALA A 731 -8.86 -46.16 -37.36
CA ALA A 731 -7.63 -46.62 -36.74
C ALA A 731 -6.81 -47.38 -37.78
N SER A 732 -5.52 -47.07 -37.93
CA SER A 732 -4.63 -47.74 -38.87
C SER A 732 -3.33 -48.15 -38.19
N LEU A 733 -2.93 -49.40 -38.39
CA LEU A 733 -1.63 -49.93 -37.99
C LEU A 733 -0.87 -50.29 -39.25
N TYR A 734 0.26 -49.63 -39.48
CA TYR A 734 1.08 -49.83 -40.67
C TYR A 734 2.54 -50.04 -40.27
N SER A 735 3.20 -50.99 -40.93
CA SER A 735 4.63 -51.21 -40.83
C SER A 735 5.22 -51.47 -42.21
N VAL A 736 6.37 -50.86 -42.51
CA VAL A 736 7.02 -50.93 -43.82
C VAL A 736 7.77 -52.27 -44.00
N ALA A 737 8.54 -52.70 -43.00
CA ALA A 737 9.45 -53.86 -43.12
C ALA A 737 9.31 -54.89 -42.00
N GLY A 738 9.17 -54.46 -40.73
CA GLY A 738 9.03 -55.36 -39.59
C GLY A 738 7.55 -55.68 -39.35
N GLY A 739 7.07 -56.86 -39.75
CA GLY A 739 5.63 -57.20 -39.74
C GLY A 739 4.89 -56.97 -38.40
N LEU A 740 3.56 -56.97 -38.45
CA LEU A 740 2.71 -56.78 -37.27
C LEU A 740 2.51 -58.08 -36.49
N LYS A 741 2.60 -58.03 -35.15
CA LYS A 741 2.43 -59.18 -34.26
C LYS A 741 1.51 -58.84 -33.08
N ALA A 742 0.43 -59.60 -32.92
CA ALA A 742 -0.47 -59.53 -31.76
C ALA A 742 -0.43 -60.87 -31.01
N ILE A 743 -0.16 -60.82 -29.69
CA ILE A 743 -0.08 -62.00 -28.82
C ILE A 743 -0.83 -61.70 -27.54
N ALA A 744 -1.75 -62.58 -27.15
CA ALA A 744 -2.28 -62.63 -25.79
C ALA A 744 -1.66 -63.83 -25.07
N GLY A 745 -1.04 -63.60 -23.90
CA GLY A 745 -0.30 -64.64 -23.17
C GLY A 745 -1.19 -65.63 -22.43
N GLU A 746 -2.31 -65.15 -21.87
CA GLU A 746 -3.26 -65.95 -21.07
C GLU A 746 -4.70 -65.84 -21.60
N GLY A 747 -5.11 -64.65 -22.07
CA GLY A 747 -6.45 -64.40 -22.59
C GLY A 747 -6.59 -64.63 -24.10
N PRO A 748 -7.81 -64.54 -24.67
CA PRO A 748 -8.02 -64.65 -26.11
C PRO A 748 -7.58 -63.39 -26.86
N VAL A 749 -7.21 -63.54 -28.13
CA VAL A 749 -7.16 -62.43 -29.10
C VAL A 749 -8.48 -62.42 -29.87
N SER A 750 -9.27 -61.36 -29.77
CA SER A 750 -10.52 -61.18 -30.53
C SER A 750 -10.42 -60.03 -31.52
N VAL A 751 -10.97 -60.23 -32.71
CA VAL A 751 -11.14 -59.21 -33.76
C VAL A 751 -12.57 -59.36 -34.28
N GLU A 752 -13.33 -58.27 -34.34
CA GLU A 752 -14.75 -58.28 -34.66
C GLU A 752 -15.13 -57.12 -35.59
N ALA A 753 -16.04 -57.36 -36.54
CA ALA A 753 -16.65 -56.33 -37.38
C ALA A 753 -18.18 -56.46 -37.27
N HIS A 754 -18.85 -55.44 -36.73
CA HIS A 754 -20.26 -55.56 -36.31
C HIS A 754 -21.27 -55.14 -37.38
N ALA A 755 -20.90 -54.18 -38.25
CA ALA A 755 -21.82 -53.58 -39.22
C ALA A 755 -21.43 -53.79 -40.70
N SER A 756 -20.22 -54.28 -40.97
CA SER A 756 -19.70 -54.46 -42.33
C SER A 756 -18.79 -55.68 -42.42
N THR A 757 -18.27 -55.95 -43.62
CA THR A 757 -17.39 -57.08 -43.90
C THR A 757 -16.07 -56.99 -43.13
N MET A 758 -15.67 -58.11 -42.52
CA MET A 758 -14.29 -58.32 -42.08
C MET A 758 -13.48 -58.91 -43.23
N GLU A 759 -12.40 -58.26 -43.63
CA GLU A 759 -11.46 -58.75 -44.64
C GLU A 759 -10.12 -59.12 -44.00
N ILE A 760 -9.61 -60.32 -44.32
CA ILE A 760 -8.27 -60.78 -43.97
C ILE A 760 -7.59 -61.20 -45.26
N LEU A 761 -6.66 -60.37 -45.74
CA LEU A 761 -5.99 -60.54 -47.02
C LEU A 761 -4.53 -60.95 -46.82
N ALA A 762 -4.07 -61.94 -47.58
CA ALA A 762 -2.67 -62.33 -47.66
C ALA A 762 -2.34 -62.73 -49.10
N ASP A 763 -1.31 -62.10 -49.68
CA ASP A 763 -0.85 -62.41 -51.05
C ASP A 763 -0.25 -63.83 -51.15
N GLN A 764 0.37 -64.30 -50.06
CA GLN A 764 0.96 -65.63 -49.98
C GLN A 764 0.03 -66.63 -49.28
N THR A 765 0.19 -66.82 -47.97
CA THR A 765 -0.52 -67.86 -47.22
C THR A 765 -1.26 -67.25 -46.05
N LEU A 766 -2.57 -67.50 -45.98
CA LEU A 766 -3.34 -67.35 -44.75
C LEU A 766 -3.30 -68.69 -43.99
N ARG A 767 -2.68 -68.73 -42.81
CA ARG A 767 -2.59 -69.93 -41.97
C ARG A 767 -3.38 -69.74 -40.67
N VAL A 768 -4.45 -70.51 -40.51
CA VAL A 768 -5.20 -70.63 -39.25
C VAL A 768 -4.88 -71.99 -38.63
N THR A 769 -4.42 -72.02 -37.38
CA THR A 769 -4.00 -73.27 -36.73
C THR A 769 -4.43 -73.25 -35.27
N SER A 770 -5.18 -74.27 -34.86
CA SER A 770 -5.40 -74.61 -33.45
C SER A 770 -4.54 -75.84 -33.15
N THR A 771 -3.68 -75.77 -32.14
CA THR A 771 -2.75 -76.86 -31.81
C THR A 771 -3.40 -77.98 -31.00
N ASP A 772 -4.31 -77.65 -30.10
CA ASP A 772 -4.84 -78.60 -29.11
C ASP A 772 -6.35 -78.88 -29.26
N GLU A 773 -7.14 -77.88 -29.66
CA GLU A 773 -8.59 -78.01 -29.71
C GLU A 773 -9.12 -78.07 -31.15
N ARG A 774 -9.85 -77.05 -31.61
CA ARG A 774 -10.55 -77.06 -32.90
C ARG A 774 -10.62 -75.67 -33.51
N VAL A 775 -10.79 -75.62 -34.83
CA VAL A 775 -11.08 -74.38 -35.57
C VAL A 775 -12.58 -74.37 -35.90
N ASP A 776 -13.32 -73.43 -35.32
CA ASP A 776 -14.75 -73.24 -35.60
C ASP A 776 -14.93 -72.15 -36.66
N VAL A 777 -15.54 -72.51 -37.80
CA VAL A 777 -16.01 -71.56 -38.82
C VAL A 777 -17.54 -71.63 -38.83
N LEU A 778 -18.21 -70.57 -38.42
CA LEU A 778 -19.65 -70.53 -38.22
C LEU A 778 -20.26 -69.40 -39.05
N ALA A 779 -21.35 -69.67 -39.76
CA ALA A 779 -22.09 -68.66 -40.52
C ALA A 779 -23.61 -68.94 -40.48
N GLN A 780 -24.44 -67.90 -40.49
CA GLN A 780 -25.90 -68.04 -40.43
C GLN A 780 -26.54 -68.41 -41.78
N ASP A 781 -26.03 -67.85 -42.89
CA ASP A 781 -26.54 -68.14 -44.24
C ASP A 781 -25.74 -69.27 -44.91
N ALA A 782 -24.44 -69.05 -45.16
CA ALA A 782 -23.61 -70.03 -45.84
C ALA A 782 -22.13 -69.92 -45.47
N ILE A 783 -21.42 -71.05 -45.49
CA ILE A 783 -19.95 -71.11 -45.53
C ILE A 783 -19.56 -71.53 -46.94
N VAL A 784 -18.73 -70.72 -47.61
CA VAL A 784 -18.22 -71.01 -48.96
C VAL A 784 -16.71 -71.12 -48.90
N LEU A 785 -16.19 -72.30 -49.22
CA LEU A 785 -14.76 -72.52 -49.46
C LEU A 785 -14.54 -72.58 -50.96
N GLN A 786 -13.90 -71.55 -51.52
CA GLN A 786 -13.63 -71.44 -52.96
C GLN A 786 -12.14 -71.57 -53.22
N GLN A 787 -11.76 -72.45 -54.15
CA GLN A 787 -10.41 -72.55 -54.67
C GLN A 787 -10.47 -72.68 -56.19
N GLY A 788 -10.16 -71.59 -56.92
CA GLY A 788 -10.28 -71.56 -58.38
C GLY A 788 -11.70 -71.90 -58.83
N PRO A 789 -11.93 -72.88 -59.72
CA PRO A 789 -13.27 -73.30 -60.12
C PRO A 789 -13.92 -74.33 -59.19
N ASN A 790 -13.23 -74.80 -58.13
CA ASN A 790 -13.77 -75.76 -57.16
C ASN A 790 -14.41 -75.03 -55.97
N ARG A 791 -15.59 -75.48 -55.54
CA ARG A 791 -16.35 -74.86 -54.45
C ARG A 791 -16.98 -75.89 -53.53
N ILE A 792 -16.87 -75.66 -52.23
CA ILE A 792 -17.66 -76.36 -51.22
C ILE A 792 -18.54 -75.33 -50.53
N THR A 793 -19.85 -75.51 -50.61
CA THR A 793 -20.84 -74.64 -49.98
C THR A 793 -21.61 -75.43 -48.93
N LEU A 794 -21.59 -74.95 -47.69
CA LEU A 794 -22.43 -75.41 -46.60
C LEU A 794 -23.57 -74.40 -46.44
N LYS A 795 -24.81 -74.76 -46.74
CA LYS A 795 -25.97 -73.85 -46.69
C LYS A 795 -27.21 -74.58 -46.18
N GLY A 796 -27.79 -74.11 -45.08
CA GLY A 796 -28.92 -74.78 -44.43
C GLY A 796 -28.56 -76.20 -43.97
N GLY A 797 -29.23 -77.22 -44.53
CA GLY A 797 -28.92 -78.64 -44.30
C GLY A 797 -28.03 -79.28 -45.36
N ASP A 798 -27.66 -78.55 -46.41
CA ASP A 798 -27.01 -79.09 -47.60
C ASP A 798 -25.49 -78.89 -47.57
N ILE A 799 -24.76 -79.92 -48.02
CA ILE A 799 -23.34 -79.86 -48.37
C ILE A 799 -23.26 -79.98 -49.89
N ILE A 800 -23.00 -78.85 -50.56
CA ILE A 800 -22.93 -78.77 -52.03
C ILE A 800 -21.46 -78.72 -52.43
N VAL A 801 -20.99 -79.76 -53.13
CA VAL A 801 -19.63 -79.82 -53.68
C VAL A 801 -19.71 -79.64 -55.20
N GLU A 802 -19.17 -78.52 -55.69
CA GLU A 802 -19.12 -78.16 -57.10
C GLU A 802 -17.66 -78.29 -57.57
N THR A 803 -17.37 -79.29 -58.40
CA THR A 803 -16.04 -79.44 -59.04
C THR A 803 -16.22 -79.81 -60.52
N PRO A 804 -15.58 -79.08 -61.45
CA PRO A 804 -15.58 -79.46 -62.86
C PRO A 804 -14.68 -80.68 -63.15
N GLY A 805 -13.91 -81.14 -62.16
CA GLY A 805 -13.03 -82.32 -62.24
C GLY A 805 -13.63 -83.57 -61.58
N GLN A 806 -12.77 -84.53 -61.25
CA GLN A 806 -13.18 -85.80 -60.64
C GLN A 806 -13.38 -85.64 -59.11
N PHE A 807 -14.62 -85.82 -58.63
CA PHE A 807 -14.92 -85.89 -57.20
C PHE A 807 -14.65 -87.31 -56.67
N ALA A 808 -13.59 -87.47 -55.87
CA ALA A 808 -13.17 -88.77 -55.34
C ALA A 808 -13.19 -88.77 -53.80
N VAL A 809 -13.97 -89.68 -53.21
CA VAL A 809 -14.06 -89.90 -51.76
C VAL A 809 -13.52 -91.31 -51.47
N LYS A 810 -12.45 -91.44 -50.68
CA LYS A 810 -11.76 -92.73 -50.42
C LYS A 810 -11.96 -93.18 -48.97
N SER A 811 -12.65 -94.31 -48.74
CA SER A 811 -12.93 -94.90 -47.41
C SER A 811 -13.18 -96.42 -47.49
N GLY A 812 -13.06 -97.13 -46.36
CA GLY A 812 -13.45 -98.54 -46.20
C GLY A 812 -14.95 -98.80 -45.98
N GLY A 813 -15.79 -97.76 -45.84
CA GLY A 813 -17.25 -97.83 -45.73
C GLY A 813 -17.93 -96.45 -45.64
N HIS A 814 -19.17 -96.32 -46.15
CA HIS A 814 -19.92 -95.05 -46.22
C HIS A 814 -21.37 -95.18 -45.68
N PRO A 815 -21.57 -95.38 -44.37
CA PRO A 815 -22.90 -95.28 -43.76
C PRO A 815 -23.32 -93.80 -43.62
N PHE A 816 -24.50 -93.45 -44.14
CA PHE A 816 -25.15 -92.14 -43.92
C PHE A 816 -26.32 -92.32 -42.90
N PRO A 817 -26.05 -92.36 -41.59
CA PRO A 817 -27.11 -92.36 -40.58
C PRO A 817 -27.87 -91.02 -40.58
N GLY A 818 -29.15 -91.05 -40.21
CA GLY A 818 -30.04 -89.87 -40.21
C GLY A 818 -29.57 -88.71 -39.31
N PRO A 819 -30.14 -87.50 -39.49
CA PRO A 819 -29.60 -86.27 -38.91
C PRO A 819 -29.68 -86.27 -37.38
N ARG A 820 -28.59 -85.92 -36.71
CA ARG A 820 -28.59 -85.51 -35.30
C ARG A 820 -28.60 -83.99 -35.26
N ALA A 821 -29.79 -83.40 -35.31
CA ALA A 821 -29.94 -81.95 -35.33
C ALA A 821 -29.59 -81.36 -33.96
N THR A 822 -28.55 -80.54 -33.92
CA THR A 822 -28.31 -79.58 -32.84
C THR A 822 -28.10 -78.24 -33.53
N SER A 823 -29.05 -77.32 -33.39
CA SER A 823 -28.90 -75.97 -33.93
C SER A 823 -27.78 -75.27 -33.17
N VAL A 824 -26.69 -74.89 -33.85
CA VAL A 824 -25.66 -74.04 -33.26
C VAL A 824 -26.27 -72.65 -33.07
N LYS A 825 -26.44 -72.22 -31.83
CA LYS A 825 -26.80 -70.83 -31.54
C LYS A 825 -25.56 -69.98 -31.72
N LEU A 826 -25.53 -69.16 -32.77
CA LEU A 826 -24.54 -68.11 -32.90
C LEU A 826 -24.74 -67.10 -31.76
N PRO A 827 -23.66 -66.66 -31.09
CA PRO A 827 -23.76 -65.54 -30.16
C PRO A 827 -24.26 -64.31 -30.93
N ALA A 828 -25.25 -63.62 -30.37
CA ALA A 828 -25.70 -62.36 -30.95
C ALA A 828 -24.57 -61.35 -30.83
N LEU A 829 -24.07 -60.84 -31.96
CA LEU A 829 -23.23 -59.65 -31.92
C LEU A 829 -24.06 -58.52 -31.31
N PRO A 830 -23.47 -57.67 -30.45
CA PRO A 830 -24.16 -56.52 -29.90
C PRO A 830 -24.78 -55.69 -31.04
N VAL A 831 -26.11 -55.64 -31.10
CA VAL A 831 -26.81 -54.80 -32.08
C VAL A 831 -26.74 -53.37 -31.54
N LEU A 832 -26.00 -52.50 -32.24
CA LEU A 832 -26.07 -51.06 -31.99
C LEU A 832 -27.55 -50.64 -32.08
N PRO A 833 -28.12 -49.96 -31.09
CA PRO A 833 -29.53 -49.58 -31.10
C PRO A 833 -29.88 -48.85 -32.40
N GLN A 834 -30.84 -49.39 -33.16
CA GLN A 834 -31.44 -48.69 -34.30
C GLN A 834 -32.31 -47.55 -33.74
N GLY A 835 -31.71 -46.39 -33.60
CA GLY A 835 -32.35 -45.15 -33.16
C GLY A 835 -31.41 -43.98 -33.43
N ASP A 836 -31.64 -43.36 -34.58
CA ASP A 836 -31.03 -42.14 -35.13
C ASP A 836 -29.49 -42.11 -35.30
N PRO A 837 -28.97 -41.51 -36.40
CA PRO A 837 -27.53 -41.36 -36.57
C PRO A 837 -26.95 -40.68 -35.33
N CYS A 838 -25.84 -41.18 -34.80
CA CYS A 838 -25.17 -40.56 -33.64
C CYS A 838 -25.05 -39.05 -33.85
N ASP A 839 -25.87 -38.26 -33.14
CA ASP A 839 -25.98 -36.80 -33.25
C ASP A 839 -24.64 -36.09 -33.00
N PHE A 840 -23.65 -36.79 -32.46
CA PHE A 840 -22.27 -36.34 -32.28
C PHE A 840 -21.52 -36.09 -33.61
N LEU A 841 -21.81 -36.84 -34.69
CA LEU A 841 -21.14 -36.67 -36.00
C LEU A 841 -21.89 -35.74 -36.97
N VAL A 842 -23.21 -35.55 -36.81
CA VAL A 842 -24.02 -34.69 -37.70
C VAL A 842 -23.93 -33.20 -37.31
N GLN A 843 -23.70 -32.86 -36.03
CA GLN A 843 -23.49 -31.46 -35.63
C GLN A 843 -22.13 -30.88 -36.05
N ALA A 844 -21.15 -31.71 -36.44
CA ALA A 844 -19.86 -31.26 -36.95
C ALA A 844 -19.88 -30.86 -38.44
N LEU A 845 -20.84 -31.35 -39.23
CA LEU A 845 -20.95 -31.07 -40.68
C LEU A 845 -22.04 -30.03 -41.04
N ALA A 846 -22.91 -29.63 -40.11
CA ALA A 846 -23.99 -28.66 -40.35
C ALA A 846 -23.62 -27.19 -40.03
N ALA A 847 -22.43 -26.91 -39.51
CA ALA A 847 -21.93 -25.56 -39.25
C ALA A 847 -21.02 -25.05 -40.38
N SER A 848 -21.55 -25.01 -41.61
CA SER A 848 -21.04 -24.11 -42.66
C SER A 848 -22.22 -23.32 -43.22
N PRO A 849 -22.22 -21.97 -43.12
CA PRO A 849 -23.26 -21.16 -43.75
C PRO A 849 -23.03 -21.15 -45.26
N ALA A 850 -23.97 -21.75 -45.99
CA ALA A 850 -24.00 -21.74 -47.45
C ALA A 850 -24.66 -20.45 -48.00
N GLY A 851 -24.15 -19.99 -49.14
CA GLY A 851 -24.84 -19.15 -50.13
C GLY A 851 -23.83 -18.55 -51.11
N ARG A 852 -23.90 -18.72 -52.44
CA ARG A 852 -24.99 -19.09 -53.36
C ARG A 852 -24.39 -19.59 -54.70
N GLY A 853 -25.14 -20.41 -55.45
CA GLY A 853 -25.13 -20.31 -56.92
C GLY A 853 -25.07 -21.59 -57.75
N ALA A 854 -26.23 -22.23 -57.93
CA ALA A 854 -26.76 -22.72 -59.21
C ALA A 854 -26.09 -23.88 -60.01
N VAL A 855 -26.87 -24.97 -60.11
CA VAL A 855 -27.31 -25.72 -61.32
C VAL A 855 -26.25 -26.34 -62.25
N ALA A 856 -26.19 -27.68 -62.29
CA ALA A 856 -26.73 -28.49 -63.41
C ALA A 856 -26.32 -29.98 -63.33
N SER A 857 -27.27 -30.81 -63.71
CA SER A 857 -27.31 -32.27 -63.89
C SER A 857 -26.27 -32.89 -64.84
N GLY A 858 -25.96 -34.19 -64.68
CA GLY A 858 -25.38 -34.98 -65.79
C GLY A 858 -24.83 -36.38 -65.47
N VAL A 859 -25.73 -37.34 -65.23
CA VAL A 859 -25.75 -38.77 -65.63
C VAL A 859 -24.49 -39.50 -66.17
N SER A 860 -24.34 -40.73 -65.66
CA SER A 860 -23.84 -42.00 -66.25
C SER A 860 -22.35 -42.38 -66.32
N ALA A 861 -22.08 -43.47 -65.58
CA ALA A 861 -21.66 -44.81 -66.04
C ALA A 861 -20.24 -45.07 -66.57
N ALA A 862 -19.63 -46.06 -65.89
CA ALA A 862 -18.95 -47.25 -66.40
C ALA A 862 -17.59 -47.13 -67.12
N GLY A 863 -16.72 -48.08 -66.78
CA GLY A 863 -15.89 -48.75 -67.80
C GLY A 863 -14.38 -48.69 -67.60
N ALA A 864 -13.86 -49.70 -66.90
CA ALA A 864 -12.69 -50.53 -67.22
C ALA A 864 -11.51 -49.97 -68.05
N ALA A 865 -10.33 -50.06 -67.42
CA ALA A 865 -9.07 -50.67 -67.87
C ALA A 865 -8.55 -50.44 -69.32
N VAL A 866 -7.22 -50.22 -69.44
CA VAL A 866 -6.26 -51.11 -70.14
C VAL A 866 -4.86 -50.44 -70.21
N THR A 867 -3.89 -51.16 -69.63
CA THR A 867 -2.46 -51.39 -69.95
C THR A 867 -1.60 -50.42 -70.80
N GLY A 868 -0.30 -50.35 -70.45
CA GLY A 868 0.76 -50.68 -71.42
C GLY A 868 1.99 -49.76 -71.56
N ALA A 869 3.01 -50.02 -70.73
CA ALA A 869 4.45 -50.17 -71.04
C ALA A 869 5.25 -49.23 -72.00
N ALA A 870 6.33 -48.68 -71.42
CA ALA A 870 7.75 -48.82 -71.80
C ALA A 870 8.44 -47.96 -72.90
N SER A 871 9.37 -47.12 -72.40
CA SER A 871 10.83 -47.07 -72.69
C SER A 871 11.44 -46.31 -73.88
N SER A 872 12.62 -45.72 -73.57
CA SER A 872 13.80 -45.24 -74.34
C SER A 872 14.07 -43.74 -74.08
N VAL A 873 15.11 -43.27 -73.37
CA VAL A 873 16.58 -43.45 -73.33
C VAL A 873 17.37 -42.64 -74.38
N ALA A 874 18.41 -41.95 -73.86
CA ALA A 874 19.63 -41.36 -74.47
C ALA A 874 19.65 -39.81 -74.55
N GLY A 875 20.69 -39.09 -74.08
CA GLY A 875 21.94 -39.49 -73.43
C GLY A 875 22.91 -38.30 -73.21
N ALA A 876 24.00 -38.61 -72.47
CA ALA A 876 25.39 -38.09 -72.48
C ALA A 876 25.69 -36.56 -72.38
N ALA A 877 26.79 -36.06 -71.78
CA ALA A 877 27.90 -36.55 -70.94
C ALA A 877 28.84 -35.35 -70.58
N VAL A 878 29.84 -35.61 -69.73
CA VAL A 878 31.24 -35.07 -69.72
C VAL A 878 31.68 -34.15 -68.55
N SER A 879 32.24 -34.82 -67.53
CA SER A 879 33.61 -34.76 -66.92
C SER A 879 34.23 -33.54 -66.19
N GLY A 880 34.93 -33.89 -65.08
CA GLY A 880 36.21 -33.29 -64.59
C GLY A 880 36.27 -33.19 -63.05
N ALA A 881 36.70 -34.20 -62.27
CA ALA A 881 38.07 -34.58 -61.85
C ALA A 881 38.79 -33.48 -61.01
N GLY A 882 39.45 -33.71 -59.86
CA GLY A 882 39.87 -34.83 -59.00
C GLY A 882 40.55 -34.22 -57.74
N GLY A 883 41.06 -34.90 -56.70
CA GLY A 883 41.23 -36.30 -56.35
C GLY A 883 42.10 -36.45 -55.07
N ALA A 884 42.06 -37.66 -54.48
CA ALA A 884 43.08 -38.38 -53.67
C ALA A 884 43.49 -37.86 -52.25
N GLY A 885 43.73 -38.68 -51.20
CA GLY A 885 43.65 -40.13 -51.00
C GLY A 885 44.62 -40.65 -49.89
N VAL A 886 44.19 -41.69 -49.13
CA VAL A 886 44.97 -42.85 -48.57
C VAL A 886 45.92 -42.56 -47.35
N ALA A 887 46.12 -43.36 -46.26
CA ALA A 887 45.93 -44.79 -45.90
C ALA A 887 45.89 -45.08 -44.36
N THR A 888 45.24 -46.21 -44.05
CA THR A 888 45.33 -47.22 -42.95
C THR A 888 46.43 -47.23 -41.87
N ARG A 889 46.04 -47.64 -40.64
CA ARG A 889 46.63 -48.81 -39.90
C ARG A 889 45.70 -49.31 -38.76
N ALA A 890 45.65 -50.63 -38.59
CA ALA A 890 44.90 -51.38 -37.59
C ALA A 890 45.81 -51.91 -36.47
N PHE A 891 45.26 -52.19 -35.27
CA PHE A 891 45.71 -53.26 -34.36
C PHE A 891 44.57 -53.70 -33.42
N SER A 892 44.57 -55.00 -33.14
CA SER A 892 43.60 -55.78 -32.36
C SER A 892 44.27 -56.40 -31.12
N TYR A 893 43.56 -56.54 -30.00
CA TYR A 893 43.70 -57.67 -29.06
C TYR A 893 42.54 -57.74 -28.03
N ALA A 894 42.12 -58.97 -27.72
CA ALA A 894 41.43 -59.46 -26.51
C ALA A 894 42.23 -60.72 -26.05
N PRO A 895 42.06 -61.40 -24.89
CA PRO A 895 41.37 -61.15 -23.61
C PRO A 895 42.25 -61.45 -22.35
N GLY A 896 41.76 -61.22 -21.11
CA GLY A 896 42.43 -61.64 -19.86
C GLY A 896 41.67 -61.30 -18.56
N GLN A 897 41.19 -62.33 -17.85
CA GLN A 897 40.41 -62.37 -16.57
C GLN A 897 41.13 -61.79 -15.32
N PRO A 898 40.53 -61.63 -14.10
CA PRO A 898 39.32 -62.29 -13.53
C PRO A 898 38.30 -61.43 -12.73
N LEU A 899 37.22 -62.11 -12.31
CA LEU A 899 36.07 -61.73 -11.46
C LEU A 899 36.47 -61.12 -10.08
N PRO A 900 35.52 -60.43 -9.41
CA PRO A 900 34.82 -61.11 -8.31
C PRO A 900 33.30 -60.87 -8.26
N ALA A 901 32.55 -61.95 -8.03
CA ALA A 901 31.34 -61.99 -7.20
C ALA A 901 31.76 -62.69 -5.89
N PRO A 902 31.15 -62.48 -4.69
CA PRO A 902 29.76 -62.92 -4.46
C PRO A 902 28.93 -62.17 -3.38
N SER A 903 27.61 -62.41 -3.45
CA SER A 903 26.67 -62.79 -2.35
C SER A 903 26.15 -61.80 -1.28
N ALA A 904 24.83 -61.59 -1.37
CA ALA A 904 23.76 -61.84 -0.37
C ALA A 904 23.49 -60.81 0.75
N PRO A 905 22.30 -60.85 1.41
CA PRO A 905 20.92 -60.93 0.92
C PRO A 905 19.98 -59.87 1.60
N ALA A 906 18.69 -59.93 1.28
CA ALA A 906 17.58 -59.12 1.84
C ALA A 906 17.44 -59.15 3.38
N PRO A 907 16.56 -58.28 3.93
CA PRO A 907 15.53 -58.81 4.80
C PRO A 907 14.11 -58.38 4.41
N THR A 908 13.20 -59.34 4.52
CA THR A 908 11.74 -59.21 4.53
C THR A 908 11.19 -59.32 5.96
N ALA A 909 9.91 -58.97 6.12
CA ALA A 909 8.98 -59.13 7.26
C ALA A 909 8.95 -57.95 8.26
N ALA A 910 7.86 -57.17 8.31
CA ALA A 910 6.64 -57.39 9.13
C ALA A 910 6.96 -57.22 10.63
N ASP A 911 6.23 -56.46 11.46
CA ASP A 911 4.80 -56.19 11.50
C ASP A 911 4.49 -55.05 12.50
N ALA A 912 3.29 -54.48 12.36
CA ALA A 912 2.48 -53.78 13.38
C ALA A 912 2.86 -52.38 13.95
N GLY A 913 1.96 -51.40 13.71
CA GLY A 913 1.47 -50.56 14.81
C GLY A 913 1.10 -49.09 14.56
N ARG A 914 -0.07 -48.85 13.92
CA ARG A 914 -0.98 -47.68 14.08
C ARG A 914 -0.46 -46.26 13.77
N GLY A 915 -1.02 -45.66 12.71
CA GLY A 915 -1.10 -44.21 12.59
C GLY A 915 -2.16 -43.58 13.53
N PRO A 916 -2.26 -42.24 13.55
CA PRO A 916 -3.49 -41.55 13.91
C PRO A 916 -4.15 -40.91 12.67
N SER A 917 -5.42 -41.25 12.52
CA SER A 917 -6.54 -40.61 11.81
C SER A 917 -6.31 -39.33 10.99
N LEU A 918 -6.70 -39.42 9.72
CA LEU A 918 -7.21 -38.31 8.90
C LEU A 918 -8.49 -37.75 9.55
N GLY A 919 -8.32 -36.68 10.33
CA GLY A 919 -9.40 -35.93 10.96
C GLY A 919 -9.98 -34.91 9.98
N TYR A 920 -11.09 -35.28 9.33
CA TYR A 920 -11.88 -34.42 8.47
C TYR A 920 -12.57 -33.31 9.27
N SER A 921 -12.41 -32.06 8.84
CA SER A 921 -13.43 -31.03 9.00
C SER A 921 -13.90 -30.59 7.62
N THR A 922 -15.12 -30.97 7.31
CA THR A 922 -15.87 -30.56 6.12
C THR A 922 -16.10 -29.04 6.12
N PRO A 923 -15.96 -28.34 4.98
CA PRO A 923 -16.67 -27.07 4.80
C PRO A 923 -18.18 -27.35 4.84
N PRO A 924 -19.01 -26.43 5.37
CA PRO A 924 -20.45 -26.66 5.40
C PRO A 924 -21.00 -26.82 3.96
N PRO A 925 -21.89 -27.79 3.71
CA PRO A 925 -22.50 -27.97 2.40
C PRO A 925 -23.46 -26.82 2.12
N VAL A 926 -23.23 -26.10 1.01
CA VAL A 926 -24.23 -25.21 0.41
C VAL A 926 -25.23 -26.09 -0.34
N SER A 927 -26.18 -26.69 0.39
CA SER A 927 -27.27 -27.58 -0.05
C SER A 927 -26.97 -29.05 -0.35
N SER A 928 -27.89 -29.85 0.17
CA SER A 928 -28.12 -31.29 0.02
C SER A 928 -28.66 -31.70 -1.37
N GLU A 929 -28.79 -30.80 -2.36
CA GLU A 929 -29.29 -31.15 -3.72
C GLU A 929 -28.23 -31.82 -4.61
N LEU A 930 -26.96 -31.77 -4.21
CA LEU A 930 -25.85 -32.30 -5.00
C LEU A 930 -25.25 -33.59 -4.42
N ASP A 931 -25.85 -34.11 -3.35
CA ASP A 931 -25.63 -35.46 -2.84
C ASP A 931 -26.84 -36.33 -3.20
N GLY A 932 -26.80 -37.02 -4.35
CA GLY A 932 -27.64 -38.20 -4.57
C GLY A 932 -29.15 -37.96 -4.73
N MET A 933 -29.71 -38.33 -5.88
CA MET A 933 -31.16 -38.51 -6.01
C MET A 933 -31.74 -39.33 -4.83
N PRO A 934 -32.87 -38.91 -4.23
CA PRO A 934 -33.58 -39.78 -3.29
C PRO A 934 -33.98 -41.08 -3.99
N LYS A 935 -33.65 -42.22 -3.37
CA LYS A 935 -34.15 -43.53 -3.81
C LYS A 935 -35.68 -43.51 -3.87
N LYS A 936 -36.24 -44.00 -4.98
CA LYS A 936 -37.68 -44.15 -5.26
C LYS A 936 -38.49 -44.54 -4.01
N GLY A 937 -39.12 -43.54 -3.39
CA GLY A 937 -40.20 -43.72 -2.42
C GLY A 937 -41.54 -43.93 -3.14
N ARG A 938 -42.36 -44.83 -2.59
CA ARG A 938 -43.68 -45.22 -3.10
C ARG A 938 -44.63 -44.01 -3.14
N ALA A 939 -45.38 -43.88 -4.25
CA ALA A 939 -46.32 -42.78 -4.45
C ALA A 939 -47.42 -42.75 -3.38
N ALA A 940 -47.58 -41.61 -2.71
CA ALA A 940 -48.71 -41.29 -1.84
C ALA A 940 -49.72 -40.39 -2.60
N GLN A 941 -50.99 -40.48 -2.20
CA GLN A 941 -52.15 -39.87 -2.86
C GLN A 941 -52.12 -38.34 -2.86
N SER A 942 -52.62 -37.74 -3.96
CA SER A 942 -52.68 -36.30 -4.20
C SER A 942 -53.66 -35.57 -3.29
N GLY A 943 -53.21 -34.51 -2.64
CA GLY A 943 -54.01 -33.51 -1.92
C GLY A 943 -53.30 -32.15 -1.92
N PRO A 944 -53.97 -31.02 -1.64
CA PRO A 944 -53.32 -29.71 -1.56
C PRO A 944 -52.34 -29.65 -0.38
N CYS A 945 -51.14 -29.15 -0.64
CA CYS A 945 -50.10 -28.99 0.38
C CYS A 945 -50.44 -27.81 1.32
N ASN A 946 -50.55 -28.07 2.63
CA ASN A 946 -50.93 -27.09 3.66
C ASN A 946 -49.72 -26.42 4.36
N LEU A 947 -48.57 -26.31 3.69
CA LEU A 947 -47.38 -25.70 4.28
C LEU A 947 -47.57 -24.19 4.42
N HIS A 948 -47.70 -23.70 5.66
CA HIS A 948 -47.83 -22.28 5.95
C HIS A 948 -46.47 -21.69 6.32
N VAL A 949 -45.89 -20.91 5.41
CA VAL A 949 -44.70 -20.09 5.68
C VAL A 949 -45.15 -18.67 6.02
N PRO A 950 -44.77 -18.10 7.18
CA PRO A 950 -45.13 -16.72 7.52
C PRO A 950 -44.40 -15.72 6.62
N ALA A 951 -44.93 -14.51 6.50
CA ALA A 951 -44.28 -13.45 5.72
C ALA A 951 -42.90 -13.10 6.30
N ILE A 952 -41.88 -13.03 5.43
CA ILE A 952 -40.54 -12.59 5.79
C ILE A 952 -40.36 -11.19 5.22
N LYS A 953 -40.16 -10.19 6.09
CA LYS A 953 -39.94 -8.80 5.66
C LYS A 953 -38.66 -8.72 4.81
N PRO A 954 -38.63 -7.84 3.79
CA PRO A 954 -37.41 -7.57 3.05
C PRO A 954 -36.28 -7.15 3.99
N GLU A 955 -35.17 -7.85 3.94
CA GLU A 955 -33.95 -7.53 4.67
C GLU A 955 -32.75 -7.49 3.72
N ARG A 956 -31.77 -6.63 4.02
CA ARG A 956 -30.54 -6.59 3.26
C ARG A 956 -29.76 -7.87 3.48
N HIS A 957 -29.51 -8.60 2.40
CA HIS A 957 -28.76 -9.83 2.37
C HIS A 957 -27.57 -9.67 1.43
N THR A 958 -26.40 -10.06 1.91
CA THR A 958 -25.20 -10.19 1.07
C THR A 958 -24.94 -11.67 0.88
N VAL A 959 -25.02 -12.11 -0.36
CA VAL A 959 -24.71 -13.49 -0.74
C VAL A 959 -23.36 -13.52 -1.44
N ASN A 960 -22.58 -14.54 -1.10
CA ASN A 960 -21.53 -15.03 -1.99
C ASN A 960 -22.02 -16.37 -2.50
N MET A 961 -22.32 -16.46 -3.80
CA MET A 961 -22.87 -17.67 -4.43
C MET A 961 -21.84 -18.81 -4.54
N GLY A 962 -20.87 -18.86 -3.61
CA GLY A 962 -20.02 -20.02 -3.42
C GLY A 962 -18.97 -20.23 -4.50
N SER A 963 -18.63 -19.24 -5.31
CA SER A 963 -17.45 -19.28 -6.16
C SER A 963 -16.18 -19.16 -5.33
N ALA A 964 -15.17 -19.94 -5.68
CA ALA A 964 -13.91 -20.00 -5.00
C ALA A 964 -12.78 -19.75 -5.99
N ASP A 965 -11.65 -19.29 -5.49
CA ASP A 965 -10.44 -19.27 -6.29
C ASP A 965 -10.14 -20.71 -6.75
N TYR A 966 -9.80 -20.86 -8.03
CA TYR A 966 -9.50 -22.16 -8.65
C TYR A 966 -8.38 -22.04 -9.66
N TYR A 967 -7.70 -23.15 -9.95
CA TYR A 967 -6.74 -23.18 -11.04
C TYR A 967 -7.48 -23.25 -12.35
N GLU A 968 -7.07 -22.45 -13.34
CA GLU A 968 -7.49 -22.71 -14.72
C GLU A 968 -7.22 -24.18 -14.99
N THR A 969 -8.25 -24.90 -15.38
CA THR A 969 -8.14 -26.29 -15.82
C THR A 969 -8.31 -26.36 -17.32
N ASP A 970 -7.68 -27.34 -17.93
CA ASP A 970 -7.96 -27.72 -19.29
C ASP A 970 -9.34 -28.37 -19.42
N ALA A 971 -9.51 -28.93 -20.60
CA ALA A 971 -10.62 -29.71 -21.04
C ALA A 971 -11.16 -30.73 -20.02
N ASP A 972 -10.26 -31.43 -19.37
CA ASP A 972 -10.52 -32.70 -18.69
C ASP A 972 -10.39 -32.52 -17.17
N GLY A 973 -10.51 -31.27 -16.69
CA GLY A 973 -10.38 -30.89 -15.27
C GLY A 973 -8.95 -30.91 -14.76
N ASN A 974 -7.96 -31.13 -15.64
CA ASN A 974 -6.55 -31.10 -15.25
C ASN A 974 -6.07 -29.65 -15.19
N PRO A 975 -5.17 -29.31 -14.27
CA PRO A 975 -4.70 -27.94 -14.18
C PRO A 975 -3.96 -27.50 -15.46
N LYS A 976 -4.41 -26.38 -16.03
CA LYS A 976 -3.75 -25.69 -17.13
C LYS A 976 -2.60 -24.87 -16.58
N LEU A 977 -1.42 -25.15 -17.09
CA LEU A 977 -0.21 -24.42 -16.73
C LEU A 977 -0.08 -23.22 -17.67
N LYS A 978 -0.03 -22.01 -17.10
CA LYS A 978 0.47 -20.83 -17.81
C LYS A 978 1.91 -20.65 -17.34
N ASP A 979 2.82 -20.57 -18.31
CA ASP A 979 4.27 -20.84 -18.24
C ASP A 979 4.74 -21.84 -17.16
N GLY A 980 4.19 -23.05 -17.17
CA GLY A 980 4.71 -24.13 -16.31
C GLY A 980 4.33 -24.00 -14.84
N GLN A 981 3.42 -23.10 -14.49
CA GLN A 981 2.88 -23.00 -13.15
C GLN A 981 1.33 -22.97 -13.19
N LEU A 982 0.72 -23.55 -12.16
CA LEU A 982 -0.73 -23.75 -12.07
C LEU A 982 -1.42 -22.40 -12.13
N ASN A 983 -2.20 -22.19 -13.18
CA ASN A 983 -2.68 -20.86 -13.48
C ASN A 983 -3.80 -20.43 -12.51
N TRP A 984 -3.44 -19.84 -11.36
CA TRP A 984 -4.42 -19.45 -10.34
C TRP A 984 -5.33 -18.35 -10.86
N LEU A 985 -6.62 -18.67 -10.95
CA LEU A 985 -7.68 -17.73 -11.23
C LEU A 985 -8.30 -17.35 -9.90
N ARG A 986 -7.89 -16.19 -9.40
CA ARG A 986 -8.52 -15.60 -8.22
C ARG A 986 -9.94 -15.22 -8.58
N PHE A 987 -10.87 -15.60 -7.73
CA PHE A 987 -12.26 -15.20 -7.79
C PHE A 987 -12.32 -13.66 -7.84
N ALA A 988 -12.75 -13.13 -8.98
CA ALA A 988 -13.19 -11.75 -9.05
C ALA A 988 -14.48 -11.67 -8.24
N ALA A 989 -14.40 -11.16 -7.01
CA ALA A 989 -15.48 -11.25 -6.03
C ALA A 989 -16.84 -10.77 -6.60
N ALA A 990 -17.76 -11.71 -6.84
CA ALA A 990 -19.18 -11.47 -7.08
C ALA A 990 -19.95 -11.69 -5.77
N SER A 991 -19.73 -10.84 -4.77
CA SER A 991 -20.66 -10.73 -3.64
C SER A 991 -21.80 -9.80 -4.05
N GLY A 992 -23.03 -10.31 -4.05
CA GLY A 992 -24.21 -9.51 -4.35
C GLY A 992 -24.88 -9.04 -3.07
N THR A 993 -25.21 -7.75 -2.98
CA THR A 993 -26.01 -7.20 -1.88
C THR A 993 -27.37 -6.75 -2.41
N TYR A 994 -28.44 -7.28 -1.84
CA TYR A 994 -29.81 -6.96 -2.24
C TYR A 994 -30.77 -7.11 -1.05
N ASP A 995 -31.96 -6.54 -1.15
CA ASP A 995 -33.01 -6.79 -0.16
C ASP A 995 -33.79 -8.05 -0.58
N ILE A 996 -33.97 -9.01 0.33
CA ILE A 996 -34.73 -10.24 0.04
C ILE A 996 -35.83 -10.45 1.08
N GLY A 997 -37.00 -10.84 0.62
CA GLY A 997 -38.17 -11.10 1.46
C GLY A 997 -39.09 -12.15 0.85
N TYR A 998 -40.07 -12.62 1.63
CA TYR A 998 -41.07 -13.61 1.20
C TYR A 998 -42.49 -13.11 1.46
N ALA A 999 -43.32 -13.15 0.42
CA ALA A 999 -44.73 -12.79 0.47
C ALA A 999 -45.61 -14.05 0.36
N PRO A 1000 -46.33 -14.44 1.42
CA PRO A 1000 -47.17 -15.65 1.41
C PRO A 1000 -48.42 -15.50 0.53
N ALA A 1001 -48.93 -14.28 0.34
CA ALA A 1001 -50.10 -14.01 -0.50
C ALA A 1001 -49.87 -14.40 -1.98
N THR A 1002 -48.63 -14.31 -2.45
CA THR A 1002 -48.23 -14.67 -3.81
C THR A 1002 -47.28 -15.86 -3.85
N ALA A 1003 -47.01 -16.48 -2.70
CA ALA A 1003 -45.97 -17.50 -2.51
C ALA A 1003 -44.67 -17.14 -3.26
N THR A 1004 -44.15 -15.93 -3.07
CA THR A 1004 -42.99 -15.43 -3.84
C THR A 1004 -41.87 -14.94 -2.92
N VAL A 1005 -40.66 -15.46 -3.10
CA VAL A 1005 -39.42 -14.86 -2.60
C VAL A 1005 -38.98 -13.81 -3.62
N THR A 1006 -38.86 -12.55 -3.16
CA THR A 1006 -38.45 -11.43 -4.01
C THR A 1006 -37.11 -10.90 -3.54
N ALA A 1007 -36.11 -10.89 -4.42
CA ALA A 1007 -34.81 -10.26 -4.22
C ALA A 1007 -34.74 -8.97 -5.03
N THR A 1008 -34.44 -7.84 -4.39
CA THR A 1008 -34.49 -6.50 -4.98
C THR A 1008 -33.13 -5.80 -4.89
N VAL A 1009 -32.54 -5.47 -6.04
CA VAL A 1009 -31.35 -4.63 -6.12
C VAL A 1009 -31.75 -3.18 -6.39
N ARG A 1010 -31.31 -2.25 -5.54
CA ARG A 1010 -31.43 -0.81 -5.78
C ARG A 1010 -30.16 -0.29 -6.42
N ILE A 1011 -30.26 0.25 -7.63
CA ILE A 1011 -29.12 0.73 -8.41
C ILE A 1011 -29.22 2.24 -8.53
N LYS A 1012 -28.21 2.93 -8.02
CA LYS A 1012 -28.08 4.37 -8.19
C LYS A 1012 -27.49 4.67 -9.55
N VAL A 1013 -28.24 5.40 -10.39
CA VAL A 1013 -27.86 5.64 -11.78
C VAL A 1013 -27.41 7.09 -11.98
N HIS A 1014 -26.22 7.26 -12.55
CA HIS A 1014 -25.73 8.54 -13.08
C HIS A 1014 -25.88 8.57 -14.59
N LEU A 1015 -26.65 9.51 -15.11
CA LEU A 1015 -26.72 9.66 -16.56
C LEU A 1015 -25.45 10.36 -17.05
N LYS A 1016 -24.75 9.75 -18.01
CA LYS A 1016 -23.51 10.26 -18.58
C LYS A 1016 -23.61 10.32 -20.11
N ASP A 1017 -22.89 11.25 -20.71
CA ASP A 1017 -22.57 11.28 -22.13
C ASP A 1017 -21.05 11.20 -22.31
N GLN A 1018 -20.61 10.69 -23.46
CA GLN A 1018 -19.21 10.61 -23.81
C GLN A 1018 -18.99 11.24 -25.18
N TYR A 1019 -18.02 12.14 -25.32
CA TYR A 1019 -17.82 12.91 -26.56
C TYR A 1019 -16.38 12.81 -27.05
N TRP A 1020 -16.20 12.76 -28.37
CA TRP A 1020 -14.90 13.05 -28.99
C TRP A 1020 -14.64 14.56 -28.95
N ILE A 1021 -13.49 14.95 -28.43
CA ILE A 1021 -13.00 16.32 -28.39
C ILE A 1021 -11.76 16.43 -29.25
N ASN A 1022 -11.75 17.41 -30.16
CA ASN A 1022 -10.58 17.79 -30.93
C ASN A 1022 -10.28 19.27 -30.65
N GLN A 1023 -9.06 19.59 -30.18
CA GLN A 1023 -8.63 20.96 -29.84
C GLN A 1023 -9.65 21.74 -28.97
N GLY A 1024 -10.25 21.06 -27.99
CA GLY A 1024 -11.22 21.68 -27.06
C GLY A 1024 -12.64 21.84 -27.59
N ARG A 1025 -12.95 21.43 -28.84
CA ARG A 1025 -14.30 21.43 -29.40
C ARG A 1025 -14.89 20.03 -29.47
N VAL A 1026 -16.14 19.89 -29.04
CA VAL A 1026 -16.91 18.64 -29.14
C VAL A 1026 -17.27 18.38 -30.60
N TYR A 1027 -17.07 17.14 -31.05
CA TYR A 1027 -17.49 16.73 -32.39
C TYR A 1027 -19.03 16.74 -32.49
N MET A 1028 -19.56 17.51 -33.43
CA MET A 1028 -20.99 17.63 -33.70
C MET A 1028 -21.40 16.69 -34.83
N ASP A 1029 -22.58 16.08 -34.72
CA ASP A 1029 -23.21 15.37 -35.83
C ASP A 1029 -23.51 16.36 -36.97
N PRO A 1030 -22.95 16.16 -38.17
CA PRO A 1030 -23.16 17.06 -39.32
C PRO A 1030 -24.62 17.18 -39.75
N SER A 1031 -25.46 16.19 -39.44
CA SER A 1031 -26.86 16.12 -39.89
C SER A 1031 -27.85 16.78 -38.93
N THR A 1032 -27.52 16.83 -37.63
CA THR A 1032 -28.43 17.36 -36.59
C THR A 1032 -27.89 18.60 -35.88
N GLY A 1033 -26.61 18.92 -36.07
CA GLY A 1033 -25.95 20.06 -35.41
C GLY A 1033 -25.79 19.90 -33.90
N LYS A 1034 -26.08 18.71 -33.35
CA LYS A 1034 -25.99 18.40 -31.92
C LYS A 1034 -24.74 17.55 -31.62
N PRO A 1035 -24.22 17.60 -30.38
CA PRO A 1035 -23.15 16.70 -29.95
C PRO A 1035 -23.59 15.24 -30.10
N PHE A 1036 -22.75 14.41 -30.73
CA PHE A 1036 -22.99 12.97 -30.82
C PHE A 1036 -22.28 12.26 -29.67
N SER A 1037 -23.06 11.69 -28.74
CA SER A 1037 -22.54 10.88 -27.63
C SER A 1037 -22.05 9.54 -28.18
N VAL A 1038 -20.78 9.21 -27.95
CA VAL A 1038 -20.11 8.01 -28.47
C VAL A 1038 -20.11 6.89 -27.44
N PRO A 1039 -20.00 5.63 -27.86
CA PRO A 1039 -20.06 4.51 -26.92
C PRO A 1039 -18.94 4.51 -25.89
N TYR A 1040 -19.26 4.18 -24.63
CA TYR A 1040 -18.33 4.22 -23.49
C TYR A 1040 -16.99 3.46 -23.72
N ASN A 1041 -17.04 2.28 -24.34
CA ASN A 1041 -15.88 1.43 -24.64
C ASN A 1041 -15.53 1.40 -26.14
N SER A 1042 -15.56 2.56 -26.82
CA SER A 1042 -15.07 2.65 -28.20
C SER A 1042 -13.54 2.55 -28.25
N ASP A 1043 -12.99 1.61 -29.04
CA ASP A 1043 -11.56 1.38 -29.20
C ASP A 1043 -10.86 2.64 -29.78
N GLY A 1044 -10.22 3.45 -28.92
CA GLY A 1044 -9.34 4.56 -29.34
C GLY A 1044 -8.15 3.99 -30.13
N ILE A 1045 -7.67 4.57 -31.23
CA ILE A 1045 -7.17 5.94 -31.43
C ILE A 1045 -7.36 6.33 -32.91
N ARG A 1046 -8.03 7.45 -33.21
CA ARG A 1046 -7.72 8.26 -34.41
C ARG A 1046 -6.85 9.41 -33.94
N GLN A 1047 -5.69 9.61 -34.56
CA GLN A 1047 -4.48 10.29 -34.06
C GLN A 1047 -4.61 11.69 -33.41
N ASP A 1048 -5.81 12.30 -33.36
CA ASP A 1048 -5.99 13.71 -32.95
C ASP A 1048 -7.21 13.98 -32.05
N ARG A 1049 -7.87 12.96 -31.47
CA ARG A 1049 -9.12 13.14 -30.70
C ARG A 1049 -9.04 12.53 -29.29
N ILE A 1050 -9.41 13.30 -28.26
CA ILE A 1050 -9.51 12.84 -26.87
C ILE A 1050 -10.98 12.59 -26.50
N ILE A 1051 -11.26 11.52 -25.76
CA ILE A 1051 -12.62 11.21 -25.28
C ILE A 1051 -12.85 11.91 -23.94
N ARG A 1052 -14.01 12.54 -23.76
CA ARG A 1052 -14.41 13.12 -22.47
C ARG A 1052 -15.84 12.73 -22.09
N THR A 1053 -15.97 12.25 -20.86
CA THR A 1053 -17.26 11.93 -20.23
C THR A 1053 -17.81 13.15 -19.49
N VAL A 1054 -19.10 13.44 -19.64
CA VAL A 1054 -19.81 14.53 -18.95
C VAL A 1054 -21.15 14.04 -18.42
N GLY A 1055 -21.68 14.70 -17.39
CA GLY A 1055 -23.01 14.38 -16.85
C GLY A 1055 -24.10 14.77 -17.85
N ARG A 1056 -25.05 13.85 -18.10
CA ARG A 1056 -26.20 14.11 -18.97
C ARG A 1056 -27.38 14.62 -18.12
N PRO A 1057 -27.94 15.80 -18.43
CA PRO A 1057 -29.09 16.32 -17.71
C PRO A 1057 -30.35 15.49 -18.01
N GLY A 1058 -31.02 14.96 -16.98
CA GLY A 1058 -32.25 14.19 -17.12
C GLY A 1058 -32.61 13.36 -15.87
N GLY A 1059 -33.91 13.05 -15.71
CA GLY A 1059 -34.43 12.16 -14.66
C GLY A 1059 -34.66 10.73 -15.17
N LEU A 1060 -34.88 9.77 -14.26
CA LEU A 1060 -35.13 8.35 -14.59
C LEU A 1060 -36.33 8.08 -15.52
N ALA A 1061 -37.22 9.05 -15.74
CA ALA A 1061 -38.33 8.93 -16.68
C ALA A 1061 -37.89 8.65 -18.13
N ALA A 1062 -36.66 9.03 -18.50
CA ALA A 1062 -36.10 8.79 -19.84
C ALA A 1062 -35.79 7.30 -20.14
N VAL A 1063 -35.77 6.44 -19.12
CA VAL A 1063 -35.42 5.01 -19.22
C VAL A 1063 -36.59 4.08 -18.87
N SER A 1064 -37.82 4.51 -19.20
CA SER A 1064 -39.10 3.88 -18.80
C SER A 1064 -39.37 2.44 -19.29
N GLY A 1065 -38.49 1.84 -20.09
CA GLY A 1065 -38.52 0.42 -20.45
C GLY A 1065 -37.32 -0.39 -19.94
N PHE A 1066 -36.34 0.25 -19.30
CA PHE A 1066 -35.04 -0.33 -18.99
C PHE A 1066 -35.14 -1.36 -17.87
N LYS A 1067 -35.84 -1.01 -16.78
CA LYS A 1067 -36.14 -1.93 -15.67
C LYS A 1067 -36.81 -3.22 -16.18
N LYS A 1068 -37.84 -3.07 -17.01
CA LYS A 1068 -38.59 -4.20 -17.55
C LYS A 1068 -37.70 -5.14 -18.37
N ARG A 1069 -36.81 -4.62 -19.22
CA ARG A 1069 -35.86 -5.44 -19.99
C ARG A 1069 -34.93 -6.25 -19.11
N ILE A 1070 -34.40 -5.64 -18.04
CA ILE A 1070 -33.50 -6.34 -17.10
C ILE A 1070 -34.26 -7.46 -16.38
N GLU A 1071 -35.44 -7.16 -15.84
CA GLU A 1071 -36.24 -8.12 -15.09
C GLU A 1071 -36.76 -9.27 -15.99
N GLU A 1072 -37.12 -8.99 -17.25
CA GLU A 1072 -37.46 -10.02 -18.25
C GLU A 1072 -36.27 -10.92 -18.59
N GLY A 1073 -35.05 -10.38 -18.57
CA GLY A 1073 -33.82 -11.16 -18.71
C GLY A 1073 -33.58 -12.07 -17.51
N LEU A 1074 -33.54 -11.49 -16.29
CA LEU A 1074 -33.21 -12.20 -15.05
C LEU A 1074 -34.25 -13.26 -14.65
N ASN A 1075 -35.54 -13.05 -14.95
CA ASN A 1075 -36.61 -13.95 -14.53
C ASN A 1075 -37.07 -14.94 -15.62
N ARG A 1076 -36.38 -15.00 -16.75
CA ARG A 1076 -36.81 -15.79 -17.92
C ARG A 1076 -37.00 -17.28 -17.65
N GLY A 1077 -36.27 -17.83 -16.68
CA GLY A 1077 -36.33 -19.25 -16.29
C GLY A 1077 -37.51 -19.65 -15.39
N ASN A 1078 -38.33 -18.69 -14.90
CA ASN A 1078 -39.52 -18.95 -14.07
C ASN A 1078 -39.29 -19.89 -12.86
N TYR A 1079 -38.17 -19.73 -12.17
CA TYR A 1079 -37.81 -20.60 -11.06
C TYR A 1079 -38.81 -20.58 -9.90
N SER A 1080 -38.98 -21.75 -9.29
CA SER A 1080 -39.73 -21.92 -8.05
C SER A 1080 -38.98 -22.88 -7.12
N MET A 1081 -39.36 -22.90 -5.85
CA MET A 1081 -38.80 -23.78 -4.85
C MET A 1081 -39.89 -24.66 -4.25
N GLN A 1082 -39.58 -25.91 -3.95
CA GLN A 1082 -40.49 -26.89 -3.36
C GLN A 1082 -39.81 -27.57 -2.18
N PRO A 1083 -40.47 -27.90 -1.07
CA PRO A 1083 -39.83 -28.65 0.02
C PRO A 1083 -39.44 -30.06 -0.44
N LYS A 1084 -38.19 -30.47 -0.17
CA LYS A 1084 -37.67 -31.80 -0.53
C LYS A 1084 -38.43 -32.93 0.14
N GLU A 1085 -38.70 -32.75 1.43
CA GLU A 1085 -39.48 -33.68 2.24
C GLU A 1085 -40.91 -33.18 2.36
N CYS A 1086 -41.61 -33.10 1.22
CA CYS A 1086 -43.03 -32.82 1.26
C CYS A 1086 -43.79 -34.08 1.73
N PRO A 1087 -44.72 -33.99 2.70
CA PRO A 1087 -45.52 -35.13 3.14
C PRO A 1087 -46.32 -35.82 2.02
N LEU A 1088 -46.52 -35.11 0.91
CA LEU A 1088 -47.24 -35.56 -0.28
C LEU A 1088 -46.31 -36.15 -1.38
N GLY A 1089 -45.00 -36.22 -1.13
CA GLY A 1089 -44.01 -36.73 -2.08
C GLY A 1089 -44.09 -36.03 -3.45
N LYS A 1090 -44.07 -36.82 -4.54
CA LYS A 1090 -44.18 -36.32 -5.94
C LYS A 1090 -45.48 -35.57 -6.26
N ALA A 1091 -46.52 -35.66 -5.42
CA ALA A 1091 -47.79 -34.98 -5.62
C ALA A 1091 -47.86 -33.59 -4.95
N CYS A 1092 -46.74 -33.11 -4.42
CA CYS A 1092 -46.69 -31.87 -3.66
C CYS A 1092 -46.88 -30.63 -4.55
N THR A 1093 -47.77 -29.72 -4.12
CA THR A 1093 -48.13 -28.48 -4.83
C THR A 1093 -47.56 -27.21 -4.20
N CYS A 1094 -46.82 -27.32 -3.09
CA CYS A 1094 -46.19 -26.18 -2.43
C CYS A 1094 -45.02 -25.66 -3.26
N LYS A 1095 -45.27 -24.64 -4.08
CA LYS A 1095 -44.25 -23.96 -4.88
C LYS A 1095 -44.12 -22.51 -4.44
N VAL A 1096 -42.90 -22.10 -4.13
CA VAL A 1096 -42.54 -20.71 -3.84
C VAL A 1096 -41.78 -20.14 -5.02
N LYS A 1097 -42.34 -19.17 -5.73
CA LYS A 1097 -41.68 -18.54 -6.89
C LYS A 1097 -40.48 -17.71 -6.44
N VAL A 1098 -39.38 -17.75 -7.19
CA VAL A 1098 -38.25 -16.83 -7.01
C VAL A 1098 -38.40 -15.70 -8.02
N LYS A 1099 -38.35 -14.46 -7.56
CA LYS A 1099 -38.46 -13.25 -8.38
C LYS A 1099 -37.30 -12.30 -8.10
N LEU A 1100 -36.62 -11.86 -9.16
CA LEU A 1100 -35.56 -10.86 -9.11
C LEU A 1100 -36.11 -9.51 -9.57
N GLU A 1101 -35.91 -8.46 -8.80
CA GLU A 1101 -36.36 -7.11 -9.09
C GLU A 1101 -35.22 -6.11 -9.06
N VAL A 1102 -35.31 -5.10 -9.93
CA VAL A 1102 -34.36 -3.99 -9.99
C VAL A 1102 -35.10 -2.67 -9.78
N GLU A 1103 -34.57 -1.84 -8.89
CA GLU A 1103 -35.06 -0.51 -8.63
C GLU A 1103 -33.97 0.51 -9.00
N LEU A 1104 -34.24 1.35 -10.00
CA LEU A 1104 -33.31 2.41 -10.37
C LEU A 1104 -33.63 3.65 -9.53
N VAL A 1105 -32.62 4.21 -8.88
CA VAL A 1105 -32.73 5.41 -8.05
C VAL A 1105 -31.69 6.45 -8.48
N GLN A 1106 -31.96 7.74 -8.28
CA GLN A 1106 -30.94 8.80 -8.45
C GLN A 1106 -30.43 9.31 -7.09
N THR A 1107 -31.25 9.15 -6.05
CA THR A 1107 -31.00 9.59 -4.67
C THR A 1107 -31.64 8.58 -3.71
N GLY A 1108 -31.11 8.45 -2.49
CA GLY A 1108 -31.63 7.53 -1.47
C GLY A 1108 -30.74 6.30 -1.25
N ALA A 1109 -31.26 5.27 -0.58
CA ALA A 1109 -30.52 4.05 -0.29
C ALA A 1109 -30.35 3.18 -1.54
N PHE A 1110 -29.14 2.70 -1.79
CA PHE A 1110 -28.81 1.84 -2.93
C PHE A 1110 -27.87 0.71 -2.52
N HIS A 1111 -27.72 -0.26 -3.41
CA HIS A 1111 -26.81 -1.40 -3.30
C HIS A 1111 -25.61 -1.27 -4.25
N ALA A 1112 -25.81 -0.71 -5.44
CA ALA A 1112 -24.77 -0.45 -6.42
C ALA A 1112 -24.95 0.90 -7.09
N GLU A 1113 -23.89 1.45 -7.69
CA GLU A 1113 -23.90 2.72 -8.41
C GLU A 1113 -23.29 2.53 -9.80
N ILE A 1114 -24.00 2.98 -10.83
CA ILE A 1114 -23.60 2.81 -12.23
C ILE A 1114 -23.77 4.11 -13.03
N ASP A 1115 -22.84 4.35 -13.94
CA ASP A 1115 -22.95 5.37 -14.98
C ASP A 1115 -23.70 4.77 -16.19
N LEU A 1116 -24.81 5.39 -16.59
CA LEU A 1116 -25.62 4.98 -17.73
C LEU A 1116 -25.40 5.94 -18.90
N PHE A 1117 -24.84 5.40 -19.98
CA PHE A 1117 -24.58 6.08 -21.25
C PHE A 1117 -25.70 5.79 -22.26
N PRO A 1118 -25.92 6.63 -23.29
CA PRO A 1118 -26.87 6.32 -24.36
C PRO A 1118 -26.51 5.03 -25.11
N GLN A 1119 -25.22 4.81 -25.37
CA GLN A 1119 -24.71 3.65 -26.09
C GLN A 1119 -23.45 3.10 -25.42
N VAL A 1120 -23.28 1.78 -25.44
CA VAL A 1120 -22.03 1.12 -25.05
C VAL A 1120 -21.72 0.00 -26.03
N THR A 1121 -20.45 -0.24 -26.31
CA THR A 1121 -20.03 -1.43 -27.07
C THR A 1121 -20.15 -2.70 -26.22
N ARG A 1122 -19.80 -2.57 -24.94
CA ARG A 1122 -19.95 -3.60 -23.91
C ARG A 1122 -20.17 -2.93 -22.55
N ALA A 1123 -21.24 -3.34 -21.83
CA ALA A 1123 -21.48 -2.92 -20.45
C ALA A 1123 -20.47 -3.59 -19.50
N ASN A 1124 -20.21 -2.97 -18.36
CA ASN A 1124 -19.40 -3.55 -17.28
C ASN A 1124 -19.96 -3.17 -15.90
N SER A 1125 -19.27 -3.56 -14.83
CA SER A 1125 -19.73 -3.39 -13.45
C SER A 1125 -20.03 -1.95 -13.00
N LYS A 1126 -19.56 -0.93 -13.71
CA LYS A 1126 -19.80 0.48 -13.38
C LYS A 1126 -20.40 1.31 -14.50
N HIS A 1127 -20.38 0.83 -15.75
CA HIS A 1127 -20.73 1.62 -16.91
C HIS A 1127 -21.64 0.83 -17.85
N TRP A 1128 -22.91 1.22 -17.92
CA TRP A 1128 -23.96 0.56 -18.69
C TRP A 1128 -24.38 1.44 -19.86
N GLY A 1129 -25.05 0.84 -20.84
CA GLY A 1129 -25.68 1.56 -21.93
C GLY A 1129 -27.18 1.38 -21.96
N GLU A 1130 -27.92 2.37 -22.44
CA GLU A 1130 -29.34 2.16 -22.77
C GLU A 1130 -29.50 1.17 -23.94
N VAL A 1131 -28.55 1.22 -24.87
CA VAL A 1131 -28.44 0.35 -26.05
C VAL A 1131 -27.01 -0.13 -26.21
N GLN A 1132 -26.82 -1.44 -26.35
CA GLN A 1132 -25.56 -2.04 -26.75
C GLN A 1132 -25.38 -1.91 -28.27
N VAL A 1133 -24.20 -1.50 -28.71
CA VAL A 1133 -23.87 -1.28 -30.12
C VAL A 1133 -22.59 -2.02 -30.52
N VAL A 1134 -22.40 -2.28 -31.80
CA VAL A 1134 -21.14 -2.80 -32.36
C VAL A 1134 -20.73 -1.91 -33.54
N TRP A 1135 -19.43 -1.79 -33.78
CA TRP A 1135 -18.93 -1.06 -34.94
C TRP A 1135 -19.24 -1.86 -36.21
N ASP A 1136 -19.94 -1.23 -37.17
CA ASP A 1136 -20.16 -1.77 -38.50
C ASP A 1136 -19.15 -1.13 -39.46
N ASP A 1137 -18.15 -1.89 -39.88
CA ASP A 1137 -17.09 -1.43 -40.78
C ASP A 1137 -17.60 -1.01 -42.16
N GLN A 1138 -18.71 -1.58 -42.65
CA GLN A 1138 -19.29 -1.22 -43.94
C GLN A 1138 -20.06 0.10 -43.85
N GLN A 1139 -20.76 0.35 -42.73
CA GLN A 1139 -21.54 1.56 -42.52
C GLN A 1139 -20.75 2.69 -41.85
N GLN A 1140 -19.52 2.41 -41.37
CA GLN A 1140 -18.66 3.34 -40.64
C GLN A 1140 -19.39 4.01 -39.45
N ARG A 1141 -20.27 3.26 -38.78
CA ARG A 1141 -21.06 3.74 -37.63
C ARG A 1141 -21.34 2.61 -36.65
N TYR A 1142 -21.67 3.00 -35.42
CA TYR A 1142 -22.16 2.06 -34.42
C TYR A 1142 -23.62 1.67 -34.71
N VAL A 1143 -23.89 0.38 -34.79
CA VAL A 1143 -25.23 -0.19 -35.01
C VAL A 1143 -25.66 -1.00 -33.77
N PRO A 1144 -26.95 -0.97 -33.37
CA PRO A 1144 -27.44 -1.74 -32.23
C PRO A 1144 -27.23 -3.25 -32.41
N VAL A 1145 -26.81 -3.94 -31.35
CA VAL A 1145 -26.78 -5.40 -31.31
C VAL A 1145 -28.20 -5.91 -31.08
N SER A 1146 -28.64 -6.96 -31.77
CA SER A 1146 -30.02 -7.45 -31.70
C SER A 1146 -30.41 -8.08 -30.35
N THR A 1147 -29.45 -8.61 -29.58
CA THR A 1147 -29.74 -9.41 -28.37
C THR A 1147 -29.85 -8.60 -27.09
N GLN A 1148 -29.13 -7.47 -26.94
CA GLN A 1148 -29.21 -6.52 -25.82
C GLN A 1148 -29.16 -7.12 -24.39
N ASN A 1149 -28.64 -8.35 -24.20
CA ASN A 1149 -28.68 -9.03 -22.90
C ASN A 1149 -27.51 -8.68 -21.96
N ALA A 1150 -26.53 -7.89 -22.40
CA ALA A 1150 -25.35 -7.54 -21.60
C ALA A 1150 -25.71 -6.86 -20.27
N ILE A 1151 -26.76 -6.03 -20.21
CA ILE A 1151 -27.14 -5.38 -18.94
C ILE A 1151 -27.84 -6.37 -17.99
N ALA A 1152 -28.59 -7.34 -18.52
CA ALA A 1152 -29.15 -8.41 -17.71
C ALA A 1152 -28.04 -9.31 -17.12
N HIS A 1153 -26.98 -9.55 -17.90
CA HIS A 1153 -25.74 -10.17 -17.43
C HIS A 1153 -25.10 -9.38 -16.28
N GLU A 1154 -24.81 -8.08 -16.49
CA GLU A 1154 -24.22 -7.24 -15.43
C GLU A 1154 -25.10 -7.11 -14.18
N SER A 1155 -26.42 -7.14 -14.36
CA SER A 1155 -27.38 -7.11 -13.24
C SER A 1155 -27.36 -8.42 -12.43
N GLY A 1156 -27.02 -9.55 -13.07
CA GLY A 1156 -26.85 -10.84 -12.40
C GLY A 1156 -25.74 -10.81 -11.33
N HIS A 1157 -24.64 -10.09 -11.59
CA HIS A 1157 -23.57 -9.90 -10.60
C HIS A 1157 -24.03 -9.21 -9.32
N LEU A 1158 -25.02 -8.31 -9.42
CA LEU A 1158 -25.57 -7.62 -8.25
C LEU A 1158 -26.38 -8.55 -7.34
N PHE A 1159 -26.81 -9.71 -7.86
CA PHE A 1159 -27.37 -10.83 -7.10
C PHE A 1159 -26.32 -11.87 -6.68
N GLY A 1160 -25.04 -11.59 -6.92
CA GLY A 1160 -23.93 -12.46 -6.57
C GLY A 1160 -23.67 -13.57 -7.57
N TRP A 1161 -24.25 -13.51 -8.78
CA TRP A 1161 -23.97 -14.50 -9.81
C TRP A 1161 -22.58 -14.28 -10.41
N PRO A 1162 -21.72 -15.31 -10.44
CA PRO A 1162 -20.39 -15.20 -11.02
C PRO A 1162 -20.40 -15.15 -12.54
N ASP A 1163 -19.36 -14.58 -13.13
CA ASP A 1163 -19.05 -14.64 -14.57
C ASP A 1163 -18.62 -16.05 -14.98
N GLU A 1164 -19.34 -16.73 -15.88
CA GLU A 1164 -18.99 -18.08 -16.36
C GLU A 1164 -18.29 -18.04 -17.74
N TYR A 1165 -17.02 -17.60 -17.75
CA TYR A 1165 -16.16 -17.59 -18.93
C TYR A 1165 -14.83 -18.33 -18.68
N PHE A 1166 -14.71 -19.59 -19.09
CA PHE A 1166 -13.53 -20.40 -18.76
C PHE A 1166 -12.27 -20.07 -19.58
N ILE A 1167 -12.42 -19.53 -20.78
CA ILE A 1167 -11.32 -19.38 -21.75
C ILE A 1167 -10.52 -18.08 -21.62
N ASP A 1168 -10.92 -17.18 -20.71
CA ASP A 1168 -10.31 -15.85 -20.50
C ASP A 1168 -10.22 -15.46 -19.00
N ALA A 1169 -9.96 -16.41 -18.10
CA ALA A 1169 -9.84 -16.19 -16.64
C ALA A 1169 -11.15 -15.84 -15.87
N GLY A 1170 -12.30 -16.40 -16.27
CA GLY A 1170 -13.59 -16.19 -15.59
C GLY A 1170 -13.75 -16.96 -14.27
N THR A 1171 -14.98 -17.04 -13.77
CA THR A 1171 -15.31 -17.59 -12.45
C THR A 1171 -16.04 -18.93 -12.55
N VAL A 1172 -15.77 -19.83 -11.59
CA VAL A 1172 -16.42 -21.14 -11.47
C VAL A 1172 -17.19 -21.22 -10.16
N PHE A 1173 -18.38 -21.80 -10.23
CA PHE A 1173 -19.19 -22.09 -9.05
C PHE A 1173 -18.46 -23.12 -8.18
N GLY A 1174 -18.18 -22.80 -6.92
CA GLY A 1174 -17.17 -23.51 -6.13
C GLY A 1174 -17.55 -24.89 -5.62
N LYS A 1175 -18.76 -25.37 -5.91
CA LYS A 1175 -19.05 -26.80 -5.82
C LYS A 1175 -18.43 -27.64 -6.94
N TYR A 1176 -18.07 -27.01 -8.06
CA TYR A 1176 -17.29 -27.65 -9.11
C TYR A 1176 -15.80 -27.58 -8.81
N ILE A 1177 -15.40 -26.99 -7.68
CA ILE A 1177 -14.01 -26.86 -7.27
C ILE A 1177 -13.78 -27.90 -6.17
N ASN A 1178 -12.98 -28.92 -6.45
CA ASN A 1178 -12.65 -29.92 -5.44
C ASN A 1178 -11.75 -29.33 -4.33
N SER A 1179 -11.45 -30.12 -3.31
CA SER A 1179 -10.58 -29.72 -2.20
C SER A 1179 -9.16 -29.35 -2.60
N ARG A 1180 -8.73 -29.64 -3.83
CA ARG A 1180 -7.44 -29.23 -4.42
C ARG A 1180 -7.54 -27.92 -5.22
N HIS A 1181 -8.68 -27.25 -5.16
CA HIS A 1181 -9.01 -26.06 -5.94
C HIS A 1181 -8.96 -26.25 -7.47
N LEU A 1182 -9.19 -27.48 -7.94
CA LEU A 1182 -9.32 -27.81 -9.36
C LEU A 1182 -10.77 -27.99 -9.73
N VAL A 1183 -11.09 -27.74 -10.99
CA VAL A 1183 -12.41 -27.98 -11.54
C VAL A 1183 -12.62 -29.48 -11.68
N ASP A 1184 -13.50 -30.02 -10.84
CA ASP A 1184 -13.80 -31.45 -10.79
C ASP A 1184 -14.85 -31.80 -11.85
N VAL A 1185 -14.39 -32.35 -12.97
CA VAL A 1185 -15.25 -32.86 -14.06
C VAL A 1185 -15.85 -34.24 -13.76
N THR A 1186 -15.53 -34.87 -12.62
CA THR A 1186 -15.94 -36.24 -12.27
C THR A 1186 -17.25 -36.34 -11.48
N MET A 1187 -18.04 -35.26 -11.38
CA MET A 1187 -19.35 -35.31 -10.75
C MET A 1187 -20.40 -35.95 -11.67
N ALA A 1188 -20.69 -37.23 -11.42
CA ALA A 1188 -21.65 -38.07 -12.16
C ALA A 1188 -23.14 -37.67 -12.01
N GLN A 1189 -23.44 -36.41 -11.66
CA GLN A 1189 -24.79 -35.86 -11.65
C GLN A 1189 -24.66 -34.43 -12.17
N LEU A 1190 -25.12 -34.20 -13.41
CA LEU A 1190 -25.69 -32.95 -13.95
C LEU A 1190 -25.64 -33.03 -15.49
N ASP A 1191 -26.69 -33.57 -16.10
CA ASP A 1191 -26.88 -33.68 -17.56
C ASP A 1191 -27.24 -32.35 -18.25
N ASP A 1192 -27.20 -31.20 -17.55
CA ASP A 1192 -27.63 -29.92 -18.11
C ASP A 1192 -26.41 -29.03 -18.48
N ASN A 1193 -25.96 -29.17 -19.74
CA ASN A 1193 -25.20 -28.18 -20.53
C ASN A 1193 -23.85 -27.65 -19.98
N TRP A 1194 -22.86 -28.54 -19.80
CA TRP A 1194 -21.46 -28.10 -19.70
C TRP A 1194 -20.84 -27.88 -21.09
N GLN A 1195 -20.79 -26.64 -21.56
CA GLN A 1195 -19.76 -26.22 -22.52
C GLN A 1195 -18.73 -25.33 -21.81
N ARG A 1196 -17.44 -25.55 -22.12
CA ARG A 1196 -16.24 -24.84 -21.60
C ARG A 1196 -16.22 -23.33 -21.92
N SER A 1197 -17.25 -22.85 -22.59
CA SER A 1197 -17.84 -21.54 -22.45
C SER A 1197 -19.33 -21.79 -22.38
N THR A 1198 -20.04 -21.20 -21.43
CA THR A 1198 -21.49 -21.36 -21.40
C THR A 1198 -22.09 -20.48 -22.51
N GLU A 1199 -22.01 -21.00 -23.74
CA GLU A 1199 -22.46 -20.36 -24.99
C GLU A 1199 -23.94 -19.99 -24.94
N THR A 1200 -24.70 -20.66 -24.09
CA THR A 1200 -26.11 -20.39 -23.82
C THR A 1200 -26.34 -19.63 -22.52
N ASN A 1201 -25.49 -19.70 -21.48
CA ASN A 1201 -25.77 -19.06 -20.18
C ASN A 1201 -25.69 -17.53 -20.26
N LEU A 1202 -26.66 -16.84 -19.65
CA LEU A 1202 -26.69 -15.40 -19.49
C LEU A 1202 -25.39 -14.85 -18.89
N MET A 1203 -24.83 -15.53 -17.88
CA MET A 1203 -23.60 -15.13 -17.20
C MET A 1203 -22.31 -15.53 -17.95
N GLY A 1204 -22.45 -16.07 -19.16
CA GLY A 1204 -21.36 -16.40 -20.07
C GLY A 1204 -21.61 -15.81 -21.47
N ARG A 1205 -21.17 -16.53 -22.52
CA ARG A 1205 -21.33 -16.06 -23.92
C ARG A 1205 -22.80 -16.05 -24.39
N GLY A 1206 -23.71 -16.63 -23.62
CA GLY A 1206 -25.16 -16.56 -23.84
C GLY A 1206 -25.73 -15.15 -23.86
N MET A 1207 -25.08 -14.14 -23.27
CA MET A 1207 -25.54 -12.74 -23.41
C MET A 1207 -25.58 -12.26 -24.87
N PHE A 1208 -24.82 -12.90 -25.77
CA PHE A 1208 -24.84 -12.63 -27.21
C PHE A 1208 -25.87 -13.47 -27.98
N LYS A 1209 -26.66 -14.31 -27.30
CA LYS A 1209 -27.74 -15.10 -27.89
C LYS A 1209 -29.09 -14.42 -27.64
N GLU A 1210 -30.07 -14.70 -28.49
CA GLU A 1210 -31.42 -14.14 -28.35
C GLU A 1210 -32.16 -14.67 -27.10
N LYS A 1211 -31.88 -15.93 -26.74
CA LYS A 1211 -32.45 -16.62 -25.59
C LYS A 1211 -31.37 -17.25 -24.69
N PRO A 1212 -30.72 -16.45 -23.83
CA PRO A 1212 -29.81 -17.00 -22.85
C PRO A 1212 -30.53 -17.90 -21.83
N GLU A 1213 -29.85 -18.95 -21.42
CA GLU A 1213 -30.21 -19.84 -20.33
C GLU A 1213 -29.77 -19.24 -19.00
N ILE A 1214 -30.57 -19.46 -17.96
CA ILE A 1214 -30.15 -19.27 -16.57
C ILE A 1214 -30.05 -20.69 -16.00
N PRO A 1215 -28.98 -21.05 -15.29
CA PRO A 1215 -28.91 -22.32 -14.58
C PRO A 1215 -29.66 -22.32 -13.24
N LYS A 1216 -30.10 -23.49 -12.76
CA LYS A 1216 -30.79 -23.64 -11.46
C LYS A 1216 -29.91 -23.24 -10.28
N HIS A 1217 -28.58 -23.45 -10.37
CA HIS A 1217 -27.65 -23.16 -9.26
C HIS A 1217 -27.55 -21.68 -8.92
N TYR A 1218 -27.90 -20.76 -9.82
CA TYR A 1218 -28.00 -19.34 -9.49
C TYR A 1218 -29.14 -19.00 -8.53
N MET A 1219 -30.09 -19.91 -8.32
CA MET A 1219 -31.14 -19.73 -7.34
C MET A 1219 -30.76 -20.24 -5.94
N TYR A 1220 -29.60 -20.89 -5.80
CA TYR A 1220 -29.20 -21.59 -4.59
C TYR A 1220 -28.99 -20.67 -3.40
N GLY A 1221 -28.45 -19.47 -3.58
CA GLY A 1221 -28.36 -18.49 -2.50
C GLY A 1221 -29.72 -18.03 -1.98
N PHE A 1222 -30.72 -17.89 -2.87
CA PHE A 1222 -32.09 -17.57 -2.47
C PHE A 1222 -32.73 -18.74 -1.72
N ARG A 1223 -32.51 -19.97 -2.18
CA ARG A 1223 -32.93 -21.20 -1.50
C ARG A 1223 -32.27 -21.30 -0.13
N ASP A 1224 -30.97 -21.12 -0.01
CA ASP A 1224 -30.25 -21.28 1.26
C ASP A 1224 -30.64 -20.21 2.28
N TRP A 1225 -30.84 -18.98 1.83
CA TRP A 1225 -31.45 -17.94 2.65
C TRP A 1225 -32.85 -18.36 3.11
N PHE A 1226 -33.69 -18.88 2.22
CA PHE A 1226 -35.06 -19.30 2.55
C PHE A 1226 -35.10 -20.54 3.46
N ASN A 1227 -34.20 -21.51 3.26
CA ASN A 1227 -33.96 -22.65 4.14
C ASN A 1227 -33.58 -22.15 5.53
N GLY A 1228 -32.63 -21.23 5.62
CA GLY A 1228 -32.19 -20.64 6.89
C GLY A 1228 -33.30 -19.88 7.63
N LYS A 1229 -34.22 -19.23 6.91
CA LYS A 1229 -35.35 -18.49 7.52
C LYS A 1229 -36.54 -19.38 7.90
N THR A 1230 -36.77 -20.47 7.17
CA THR A 1230 -37.94 -21.34 7.36
C THR A 1230 -37.63 -22.62 8.12
N GLY A 1231 -36.37 -23.03 8.19
CA GLY A 1231 -35.93 -24.31 8.77
C GLY A 1231 -36.34 -25.53 7.94
N ILE A 1232 -36.79 -25.34 6.70
CA ILE A 1232 -37.24 -26.38 5.77
C ILE A 1232 -36.20 -26.52 4.67
N ASP A 1233 -35.88 -27.74 4.26
CA ASP A 1233 -34.98 -27.98 3.13
C ASP A 1233 -35.76 -27.90 1.81
N TRP A 1234 -35.56 -26.81 1.06
CA TRP A 1234 -36.19 -26.58 -0.23
C TRP A 1234 -35.31 -27.06 -1.39
N GLU A 1235 -35.91 -27.50 -2.48
CA GLU A 1235 -35.29 -27.78 -3.77
C GLU A 1235 -35.67 -26.72 -4.81
N VAL A 1236 -34.77 -26.44 -5.76
CA VAL A 1236 -35.01 -25.47 -6.85
C VAL A 1236 -35.54 -26.18 -8.09
N LEU A 1237 -36.67 -25.69 -8.57
CA LEU A 1237 -37.35 -26.12 -9.78
C LEU A 1237 -37.27 -25.03 -10.85
N LYS A 1238 -37.07 -25.44 -12.11
CA LYS A 1238 -37.13 -24.59 -13.31
C LYS A 1238 -38.46 -24.82 -14.00
#